data_AF-A0A964JLI7-F1
#
_entry.id   AF-A0A964JLI7-F1
#
_cell.length_a   1.000
_cell.length_b   1.000
_cell.length_c   1.000
_cell.angle_alpha   90.00
_cell.angle_beta   90.00
_cell.angle_gamma   90.00
#
_symmetry.space_group_name_H-M   'P 1'
#
loop_
_entity.id
_entity.type
_entity.pdbx_description
1 polymer ?
#
loop_
_entity_poly.entity_id
_entity_poly.type
_entity_poly.pdbx_seq_one_letter_code
_entity_poly.pdbx_strand_id
1 'polypeptide(L)'
;MTDVLNHLRLAVKRGQLDAASMLALFEELILQGQGSQIEDALRARGLGPLDSVGLSLEAASIDGLDSSRSGSWLNAEEGSVGGGGGQHFAPEEFMEKIAYLRAHHAGDSRPPERYAFGEEIARGGVGGINLVRDRDLLRTLVMKTLLEGNKVSDYVLKKFIEEAQITGQLEHPNIVPVHDFGCFSGGEVFFTMKLVKGRTIKDIIRRLRKPGEFVDADWSIAEFTRTRLVQIFQQVCLAIGFANSRGVVHRDIKPSNVMVGDFGEVLVLDWGVAKVMGRSEESDPADRSSDRSASSMGLQAPGAQSGEAVSTLRSRSQDSTLMGVVTGTPSYMAPEQAAGRVDEVDARSDVYALGALLYEILTYVPPFRGKNFRQTLAAVLTQPVTPPSVRAPQNEVPRLLEDIVMRCLQKRREDRYQSSREIVADLERYLSGVEDLDRRSRLSREKVDEGLTLSAAFRAARARVETLRTEVAELEWHLHGHEPIEAKRSFWSREADVTEAVSEMQRLYSGAAQAFMAAIGFDLSNDQASNELARLYWFKLREAELEGDEAAVIAHRLMVATYNRGFFDQQMKGEGRVVIRSDPPGVSVTAARYVEVDLQLQALMEEEKGTTPLNNIPLAEGNWQLCFEHPGYMEVRCPIQIDRGEVSDVVVRLFRPEEQGEHYLYVPGGNFMMGGDDACVSARHRRVAHVPDFLMARYPVTCIEYLSFIQDTAIVNPEGAQARCPRLKSSEGFLWTVSATGTYDLPARDREGLEWQPYWPIFGVSYDDASAYCEWHTTRVGLAVRLPTEEEWEKAARGPDRRKYPWGNRFDATFCKMASSRPGRPSLEPVGSFIADCSPYGVFDMAGLLSEFTDSSFAADPALRVLRGGNYETSSENGCRVTYRVPVWADETSLTSGFRLVRDPPAAAQSMTQRKLVRPQFV
;
A
#
# COMPACT_ATOMS: atom_id res chain seq x y z
N MET A 1 -3.32 -16.54 -21.57
CA MET A 1 -3.77 -15.19 -21.13
C MET A 1 -3.46 -14.12 -22.17
N THR A 2 -2.22 -14.05 -22.69
CA THR A 2 -1.85 -13.18 -23.83
C THR A 2 -2.70 -13.47 -25.08
N ASP A 3 -2.94 -14.74 -25.40
CA ASP A 3 -3.78 -15.11 -26.56
C ASP A 3 -5.24 -14.72 -26.38
N VAL A 4 -5.77 -14.81 -25.15
CA VAL A 4 -7.12 -14.37 -24.79
C VAL A 4 -7.27 -12.86 -24.95
N LEU A 5 -6.28 -12.07 -24.49
CA LEU A 5 -6.24 -10.62 -24.68
C LEU A 5 -6.16 -10.23 -26.16
N ASN A 6 -5.35 -10.94 -26.95
CA ASN A 6 -5.24 -10.69 -28.38
C ASN A 6 -6.56 -11.04 -29.11
N HIS A 7 -7.22 -12.12 -28.71
CA HIS A 7 -8.51 -12.54 -29.27
C HIS A 7 -9.63 -11.54 -28.94
N LEU A 8 -9.72 -11.09 -27.68
CA LEU A 8 -10.69 -10.07 -27.25
C LEU A 8 -10.45 -8.72 -27.92
N ARG A 9 -9.19 -8.31 -28.10
CA ARG A 9 -8.84 -7.09 -28.86
C ARG A 9 -9.26 -7.19 -30.32
N LEU A 10 -9.12 -8.37 -30.92
CA LEU A 10 -9.53 -8.60 -32.30
C LEU A 10 -11.05 -8.61 -32.45
N ALA A 11 -11.79 -9.14 -31.47
CA ALA A 11 -13.26 -9.11 -31.44
C ALA A 11 -13.80 -7.68 -31.32
N VAL A 12 -13.16 -6.83 -30.50
CA VAL A 12 -13.48 -5.39 -30.42
C VAL A 12 -13.21 -4.69 -31.76
N LYS A 13 -12.06 -4.98 -32.39
CA LYS A 13 -11.71 -4.41 -33.70
C LYS A 13 -12.65 -4.85 -34.82
N ARG A 14 -13.27 -6.02 -34.69
CA ARG A 14 -14.29 -6.56 -35.61
C ARG A 14 -15.72 -6.13 -35.26
N GLY A 15 -15.92 -5.34 -34.20
CA GLY A 15 -17.24 -4.88 -33.76
C GLY A 15 -18.13 -5.99 -33.18
N GLN A 16 -17.55 -7.13 -32.82
CA GLN A 16 -18.26 -8.29 -32.24
C GLN A 16 -18.40 -8.17 -30.72
N LEU A 17 -17.63 -7.27 -30.10
CA LEU A 17 -17.65 -6.96 -28.68
C LEU A 17 -17.37 -5.47 -28.48
N ASP A 18 -18.00 -4.81 -27.52
CA ASP A 18 -17.61 -3.46 -27.13
C ASP A 18 -16.50 -3.48 -26.06
N ALA A 19 -15.82 -2.34 -25.89
CA ALA A 19 -14.66 -2.23 -25.00
C ALA A 19 -15.01 -2.40 -23.51
N ALA A 20 -16.25 -2.08 -23.09
CA ALA A 20 -16.68 -2.25 -21.70
C ALA A 20 -16.97 -3.74 -21.41
N SER A 21 -17.61 -4.42 -22.35
CA SER A 21 -17.85 -5.86 -22.31
C SER A 21 -16.53 -6.66 -22.35
N MET A 22 -15.50 -6.15 -23.04
CA MET A 22 -14.15 -6.73 -23.05
C MET A 22 -13.47 -6.69 -21.68
N LEU A 23 -13.57 -5.55 -20.98
CA LEU A 23 -13.01 -5.35 -19.65
C LEU A 23 -13.70 -6.24 -18.61
N ALA A 24 -15.03 -6.31 -18.65
CA ALA A 24 -15.80 -7.18 -17.77
C ALA A 24 -15.45 -8.66 -17.96
N LEU A 25 -15.31 -9.12 -19.21
CA LEU A 25 -14.88 -10.50 -19.52
C LEU A 25 -13.45 -10.78 -19.02
N PHE A 26 -12.56 -9.81 -19.19
CA PHE A 26 -11.17 -9.96 -18.79
C PHE A 26 -11.04 -10.04 -17.26
N GLU A 27 -11.82 -9.27 -16.51
CA GLU A 27 -11.90 -9.34 -15.04
C GLU A 27 -12.51 -10.67 -14.57
N GLU A 28 -13.59 -11.14 -15.22
CA GLU A 28 -14.25 -12.41 -14.91
C GLU A 28 -13.31 -13.61 -15.13
N LEU A 29 -12.48 -13.56 -16.19
CA LEU A 29 -11.51 -14.60 -16.54
C LEU A 29 -10.24 -14.61 -15.67
N ILE A 30 -9.83 -13.46 -15.12
CA ILE A 30 -8.71 -13.37 -14.15
C ILE A 30 -9.10 -13.99 -12.80
N LEU A 31 -10.36 -13.88 -12.40
CA LEU A 31 -10.84 -14.36 -11.10
C LEU A 31 -11.03 -15.90 -11.04
N GLN A 32 -11.19 -16.59 -12.18
CA GLN A 32 -11.57 -18.02 -12.20
C GLN A 32 -10.45 -19.02 -12.53
N GLY A 33 -9.24 -18.58 -12.87
CA GLY A 33 -8.01 -19.38 -12.69
C GLY A 33 -7.88 -20.77 -13.36
N GLN A 34 -8.74 -21.19 -14.30
CA GLN A 34 -8.59 -22.45 -15.03
C GLN A 34 -8.97 -22.32 -16.52
N GLY A 35 -8.03 -22.69 -17.40
CA GLY A 35 -8.10 -22.42 -18.85
C GLY A 35 -9.26 -23.07 -19.62
N SER A 36 -9.92 -24.09 -19.08
CA SER A 36 -11.05 -24.78 -19.75
C SER A 36 -12.36 -24.00 -19.72
N GLN A 37 -12.59 -23.12 -18.73
CA GLN A 37 -13.82 -22.32 -18.61
C GLN A 37 -13.85 -21.11 -19.55
N ILE A 38 -12.71 -20.75 -20.14
CA ILE A 38 -12.55 -19.59 -21.02
C ILE A 38 -13.26 -19.81 -22.35
N GLU A 39 -13.17 -21.02 -22.92
CA GLU A 39 -13.81 -21.33 -24.20
C GLU A 39 -15.34 -21.39 -24.11
N ASP A 40 -15.87 -21.86 -22.99
CA ASP A 40 -17.31 -21.94 -22.75
C ASP A 40 -17.91 -20.54 -22.56
N ALA A 41 -17.21 -19.64 -21.86
CA ALA A 41 -17.60 -18.24 -21.72
C ALA A 41 -17.57 -17.45 -23.04
N LEU A 42 -16.61 -17.74 -23.92
CA LEU A 42 -16.54 -17.18 -25.26
C LEU A 42 -17.67 -17.71 -26.15
N ARG A 43 -17.93 -19.03 -26.14
CA ARG A 43 -19.02 -19.67 -26.91
C ARG A 43 -20.41 -19.17 -26.49
N ALA A 44 -20.67 -19.01 -25.19
CA ALA A 44 -21.93 -18.51 -24.68
C ALA A 44 -22.29 -17.10 -25.21
N ARG A 45 -21.28 -16.33 -25.63
CA ARG A 45 -21.42 -14.98 -26.17
C ARG A 45 -21.20 -14.89 -27.68
N GLY A 46 -21.18 -16.05 -28.37
CA GLY A 46 -21.06 -16.13 -29.84
C GLY A 46 -19.68 -15.79 -30.40
N LEU A 47 -18.66 -15.71 -29.53
CA LEU A 47 -17.27 -15.54 -29.92
C LEU A 47 -16.70 -16.96 -30.13
N GLY A 48 -16.23 -17.25 -31.35
CA GLY A 48 -15.72 -18.58 -31.69
C GLY A 48 -14.54 -19.03 -30.81
N PRO A 49 -14.11 -20.30 -30.92
CA PRO A 49 -12.95 -20.80 -30.16
C PRO A 49 -11.70 -19.96 -30.44
N LEU A 50 -10.77 -19.93 -29.47
CA LEU A 50 -9.54 -19.13 -29.51
C LEU A 50 -8.72 -19.38 -30.80
N ASP A 51 -8.83 -20.59 -31.36
CA ASP A 51 -8.19 -21.05 -32.59
C ASP A 51 -8.72 -20.42 -33.90
N SER A 52 -9.78 -19.61 -33.83
CA SER A 52 -10.38 -18.96 -35.01
C SER A 52 -9.63 -17.70 -35.50
N VAL A 53 -8.48 -17.38 -34.90
CA VAL A 53 -7.56 -16.35 -35.42
C VAL A 53 -6.48 -17.05 -36.20
N GLY A 54 -6.65 -17.10 -37.52
CA GLY A 54 -5.66 -17.61 -38.46
C GLY A 54 -4.29 -16.93 -38.29
N LEU A 55 -3.45 -17.54 -37.48
CA LEU A 55 -2.00 -17.44 -37.48
C LEU A 55 -1.51 -18.85 -37.77
N SER A 56 -1.19 -19.12 -39.03
CA SER A 56 -0.55 -20.37 -39.44
C SER A 56 0.86 -20.43 -38.86
N LEU A 57 1.01 -21.12 -37.74
CA LEU A 57 2.25 -21.73 -37.29
C LEU A 57 1.96 -23.22 -37.16
N GLU A 58 2.22 -23.98 -38.22
CA GLU A 58 2.27 -25.43 -38.14
C GLU A 58 3.52 -25.82 -37.32
N ALA A 59 3.28 -26.22 -36.08
CA ALA A 59 4.20 -27.06 -35.32
C ALA A 59 3.49 -28.41 -35.12
N ALA A 60 3.88 -29.40 -35.91
CA ALA A 60 3.49 -30.79 -35.69
C ALA A 60 4.32 -31.38 -34.55
N SER A 61 3.67 -31.85 -33.49
CA SER A 61 4.23 -32.88 -32.62
C SER A 61 3.43 -34.18 -32.76
N ILE A 62 4.20 -35.20 -33.10
CA ILE A 62 3.99 -36.65 -33.06
C ILE A 62 3.11 -37.08 -31.88
N ASP A 63 2.01 -37.80 -32.16
CA ASP A 63 1.83 -39.18 -31.69
C ASP A 63 0.58 -39.86 -32.27
N GLY A 64 0.75 -41.14 -32.63
CA GLY A 64 -0.33 -42.13 -32.70
C GLY A 64 -1.07 -42.27 -34.03
N LEU A 65 -0.51 -43.01 -34.98
CA LEU A 65 -1.32 -43.70 -35.98
C LEU A 65 -0.99 -45.18 -36.06
N ASP A 66 -2.11 -45.89 -36.03
CA ASP A 66 -2.34 -47.31 -35.86
C ASP A 66 -1.82 -48.14 -37.03
N SER A 67 -1.35 -49.32 -36.65
CA SER A 67 -1.06 -50.46 -37.49
C SER A 67 -2.31 -50.93 -38.24
N SER A 68 -2.27 -51.02 -39.57
CA SER A 68 -2.62 -52.25 -40.32
C SER A 68 -2.74 -52.04 -41.84
N ARG A 69 -2.30 -53.09 -42.56
CA ARG A 69 -2.55 -53.42 -43.98
C ARG A 69 -1.67 -52.69 -45.01
N SER A 70 -0.52 -53.23 -45.41
CA SER A 70 -0.25 -54.42 -46.25
C SER A 70 -0.33 -54.17 -47.77
N GLY A 71 0.85 -54.26 -48.41
CA GLY A 71 1.06 -54.71 -49.80
C GLY A 71 1.06 -53.61 -50.87
N SER A 72 1.87 -53.65 -51.94
CA SER A 72 2.87 -54.62 -52.37
C SER A 72 3.50 -54.14 -53.70
N TRP A 73 4.72 -54.61 -53.98
CA TRP A 73 5.48 -54.69 -55.26
C TRP A 73 6.35 -53.45 -55.65
N LEU A 74 7.69 -53.46 -55.52
CA LEU A 74 8.79 -54.19 -56.20
C LEU A 74 8.87 -54.00 -57.73
N ASN A 75 9.90 -53.31 -58.25
CA ASN A 75 11.10 -53.93 -58.86
C ASN A 75 12.02 -52.97 -59.65
N ALA A 76 13.32 -53.33 -59.60
CA ALA A 76 14.39 -53.15 -60.62
C ALA A 76 14.85 -51.71 -60.96
N GLU A 77 16.14 -51.38 -61.06
CA GLU A 77 17.36 -52.17 -61.26
C GLU A 77 18.59 -51.33 -60.88
N GLU A 78 19.60 -51.99 -60.33
CA GLU A 78 20.92 -51.42 -60.02
C GLU A 78 21.74 -51.16 -61.30
N GLY A 79 22.44 -50.03 -61.31
CA GLY A 79 23.64 -49.82 -62.12
C GLY A 79 24.75 -49.30 -61.21
N SER A 80 25.57 -50.20 -60.67
CA SER A 80 26.67 -49.89 -59.76
C SER A 80 27.81 -49.16 -60.47
N VAL A 81 28.24 -48.01 -59.95
CA VAL A 81 29.67 -47.63 -59.90
C VAL A 81 29.91 -46.83 -58.62
N GLY A 82 30.71 -47.40 -57.71
CA GLY A 82 31.64 -46.71 -56.82
C GLY A 82 31.07 -45.77 -55.75
N GLY A 83 31.23 -46.16 -54.48
CA GLY A 83 31.06 -45.25 -53.35
C GLY A 83 31.93 -43.99 -53.51
N GLY A 84 31.29 -42.85 -53.66
CA GLY A 84 31.89 -41.52 -53.54
C GLY A 84 31.64 -41.00 -52.14
N GLY A 85 32.65 -41.10 -51.27
CA GLY A 85 32.73 -40.24 -50.10
C GLY A 85 32.61 -38.78 -50.52
N GLY A 86 32.05 -37.95 -49.64
CA GLY A 86 31.90 -36.51 -49.88
C GLY A 86 33.20 -35.95 -50.46
N GLN A 87 33.13 -35.44 -51.69
CA GLN A 87 34.23 -34.69 -52.28
C GLN A 87 34.50 -33.49 -51.37
N HIS A 88 35.50 -33.64 -50.51
CA HIS A 88 36.13 -32.52 -49.85
C HIS A 88 36.57 -31.54 -50.94
N PHE A 89 36.04 -30.33 -50.91
CA PHE A 89 36.51 -29.23 -51.74
C PHE A 89 38.00 -29.04 -51.45
N ALA A 90 38.88 -29.50 -52.33
CA ALA A 90 40.32 -29.33 -52.18
C ALA A 90 40.66 -27.88 -52.57
N PRO A 91 41.11 -27.02 -51.62
CA PRO A 91 41.38 -25.62 -51.93
C PRO A 91 42.47 -25.43 -52.99
N GLU A 92 43.33 -26.44 -53.16
CA GLU A 92 44.38 -26.53 -54.17
C GLU A 92 43.81 -26.61 -55.59
N GLU A 93 42.77 -27.42 -55.84
CA GLU A 93 42.11 -27.52 -57.15
C GLU A 93 41.46 -26.20 -57.58
N PHE A 94 40.89 -25.45 -56.63
CA PHE A 94 40.29 -24.14 -56.92
C PHE A 94 41.37 -23.09 -57.22
N MET A 95 42.50 -23.13 -56.51
CA MET A 95 43.65 -22.25 -56.80
C MET A 95 44.29 -22.59 -58.15
N GLU A 96 44.40 -23.86 -58.50
CA GLU A 96 44.83 -24.33 -59.83
C GLU A 96 43.89 -23.87 -60.93
N LYS A 97 42.57 -23.95 -60.71
CA LYS A 97 41.56 -23.43 -61.63
C LYS A 97 41.70 -21.91 -61.84
N ILE A 98 41.93 -21.13 -60.78
CA ILE A 98 42.18 -19.69 -60.91
C ILE A 98 43.47 -19.43 -61.70
N ALA A 99 44.55 -20.14 -61.39
CA ALA A 99 45.82 -20.00 -62.09
C ALA A 99 45.70 -20.33 -63.58
N TYR A 100 44.96 -21.40 -63.91
CA TYR A 100 44.64 -21.80 -65.28
C TYR A 100 43.85 -20.72 -66.03
N LEU A 101 42.76 -20.22 -65.44
CA LEU A 101 41.91 -19.18 -66.05
C LEU A 101 42.68 -17.86 -66.24
N ARG A 102 43.51 -17.46 -65.28
CA ARG A 102 44.37 -16.27 -65.41
C ARG A 102 45.45 -16.44 -66.48
N ALA A 103 45.95 -17.66 -66.71
CA ALA A 103 46.94 -17.92 -67.76
C ALA A 103 46.33 -17.97 -69.17
N HIS A 104 45.10 -18.47 -69.33
CA HIS A 104 44.50 -18.76 -70.64
C HIS A 104 43.39 -17.79 -71.07
N HIS A 105 42.77 -17.07 -70.12
CA HIS A 105 41.63 -16.18 -70.34
C HIS A 105 41.84 -14.79 -69.71
N ALA A 106 43.09 -14.37 -69.50
CA ALA A 106 43.45 -13.06 -68.96
C ALA A 106 42.73 -11.91 -69.70
N GLY A 107 41.92 -11.14 -68.97
CA GLY A 107 41.19 -9.97 -69.51
C GLY A 107 39.73 -10.26 -69.92
N ASP A 108 39.27 -11.50 -69.85
CA ASP A 108 37.86 -11.87 -70.07
C ASP A 108 37.03 -11.76 -68.78
N SER A 109 36.70 -10.53 -68.36
CA SER A 109 35.99 -10.23 -67.11
C SER A 109 34.48 -10.50 -67.16
N ARG A 110 34.00 -11.44 -67.99
CA ARG A 110 32.56 -11.75 -68.09
C ARG A 110 32.08 -12.46 -66.82
N PRO A 111 31.02 -11.94 -66.16
CA PRO A 111 30.44 -12.61 -65.00
C PRO A 111 29.71 -13.90 -65.37
N PRO A 112 29.51 -14.82 -64.40
CA PRO A 112 28.64 -15.99 -64.62
C PRO A 112 27.23 -15.58 -65.06
N GLU A 113 26.66 -16.28 -66.04
CA GLU A 113 25.34 -15.95 -66.64
C GLU A 113 24.19 -15.92 -65.62
N ARG A 114 24.34 -16.65 -64.51
CA ARG A 114 23.41 -16.68 -63.37
C ARG A 114 23.19 -15.29 -62.74
N TYR A 115 24.19 -14.42 -62.77
CA TYR A 115 24.15 -13.14 -62.07
C TYR A 115 24.00 -11.97 -63.05
N ALA A 116 22.89 -11.22 -62.94
CA ALA A 116 22.74 -9.94 -63.62
C ALA A 116 23.25 -8.80 -62.74
N PHE A 117 24.20 -8.01 -63.24
CA PHE A 117 24.79 -6.88 -62.50
C PHE A 117 23.85 -5.67 -62.52
N GLY A 118 23.70 -5.05 -61.35
CA GLY A 118 23.04 -3.77 -61.16
C GLY A 118 24.06 -2.67 -60.86
N GLU A 119 23.69 -1.73 -59.99
CA GLU A 119 24.53 -0.62 -59.59
C GLU A 119 25.74 -1.06 -58.74
N GLU A 120 26.86 -0.36 -58.91
CA GLU A 120 28.03 -0.51 -58.05
C GLU A 120 27.80 0.25 -56.74
N ILE A 121 27.79 -0.47 -55.61
CA ILE A 121 27.52 0.09 -54.28
C ILE A 121 28.77 0.79 -53.74
N ALA A 122 29.95 0.21 -53.95
CA ALA A 122 31.22 0.78 -53.52
C ALA A 122 32.42 0.20 -54.29
N ARG A 123 33.39 1.06 -54.63
CA ARG A 123 34.69 0.68 -55.20
C ARG A 123 35.82 0.92 -54.21
N GLY A 124 36.61 -0.11 -53.89
CA GLY A 124 37.85 -0.01 -53.13
C GLY A 124 39.10 -0.10 -54.02
N GLY A 125 40.29 0.00 -53.42
CA GLY A 125 41.57 -0.05 -54.14
C GLY A 125 42.00 -1.43 -54.67
N VAL A 126 41.36 -2.52 -54.20
CA VAL A 126 41.68 -3.92 -54.60
C VAL A 126 40.43 -4.73 -54.98
N GLY A 127 39.23 -4.17 -54.85
CA GLY A 127 37.98 -4.88 -55.12
C GLY A 127 36.75 -3.97 -55.13
N GLY A 128 35.63 -4.49 -55.65
CA GLY A 128 34.36 -3.76 -55.78
C GLY A 128 33.18 -4.53 -55.20
N ILE A 129 32.18 -3.80 -54.70
CA ILE A 129 30.93 -4.30 -54.16
C ILE A 129 29.80 -3.90 -55.13
N ASN A 130 29.19 -4.90 -55.76
CA ASN A 130 28.16 -4.71 -56.78
C ASN A 130 26.81 -5.28 -56.32
N LEU A 131 25.72 -4.59 -56.63
CA LEU A 131 24.39 -5.17 -56.54
C LEU A 131 24.21 -6.19 -57.67
N VAL A 132 23.74 -7.40 -57.36
CA VAL A 132 23.48 -8.43 -58.37
C VAL A 132 22.11 -9.07 -58.19
N ARG A 133 21.46 -9.45 -59.28
CA ARG A 133 20.23 -10.24 -59.31
C ARG A 133 20.59 -11.68 -59.65
N ASP A 134 20.38 -12.60 -58.71
CA ASP A 134 20.44 -14.04 -58.96
C ASP A 134 19.21 -14.41 -59.80
N ARG A 135 19.43 -14.84 -61.04
CA ARG A 135 18.36 -15.18 -62.00
C ARG A 135 17.67 -16.48 -61.67
N ASP A 136 18.37 -17.40 -61.00
CA ASP A 136 17.85 -18.73 -60.69
C ASP A 136 16.98 -18.66 -59.42
N LEU A 137 17.48 -17.97 -58.39
CA LEU A 137 16.77 -17.82 -57.11
C LEU A 137 15.87 -16.57 -57.05
N LEU A 138 15.83 -15.77 -58.12
CA LEU A 138 15.02 -14.56 -58.24
C LEU A 138 15.16 -13.61 -57.03
N ARG A 139 16.39 -13.43 -56.55
CA ARG A 139 16.71 -12.56 -55.39
C ARG A 139 17.81 -11.57 -55.72
N THR A 140 17.83 -10.47 -54.97
CA THR A 140 18.87 -9.45 -55.10
C THR A 140 19.89 -9.63 -53.99
N LEU A 141 21.17 -9.68 -54.36
CA LEU A 141 22.31 -9.94 -53.49
C LEU A 141 23.37 -8.85 -53.65
N VAL A 142 24.36 -8.90 -52.77
CA VAL A 142 25.60 -8.13 -52.91
C VAL A 142 26.70 -9.09 -53.37
N MET A 143 27.44 -8.72 -54.40
CA MET A 143 28.62 -9.46 -54.87
C MET A 143 29.88 -8.64 -54.60
N LYS A 144 30.78 -9.19 -53.79
CA LYS A 144 32.13 -8.65 -53.60
C LYS A 144 33.05 -9.29 -54.64
N THR A 145 33.83 -8.47 -55.34
CA THR A 145 34.68 -8.86 -56.47
C THR A 145 36.11 -8.35 -56.27
N LEU A 146 37.10 -9.10 -56.74
CA LEU A 146 38.50 -8.68 -56.76
C LEU A 146 38.86 -8.16 -58.16
N LEU A 147 38.89 -6.84 -58.35
CA LEU A 147 38.79 -6.17 -59.66
C LEU A 147 40.08 -6.14 -60.52
N GLU A 148 41.21 -6.72 -60.07
CA GLU A 148 42.46 -6.73 -60.84
C GLU A 148 43.25 -8.05 -60.69
N GLY A 149 42.64 -9.17 -61.09
CA GLY A 149 43.17 -10.54 -60.86
C GLY A 149 44.64 -10.80 -61.24
N ASN A 150 45.23 -10.03 -62.17
CA ASN A 150 46.61 -10.21 -62.65
C ASN A 150 47.67 -9.29 -62.00
N LYS A 151 47.28 -8.30 -61.17
CA LYS A 151 48.22 -7.39 -60.47
C LYS A 151 48.23 -7.58 -58.95
N VAL A 152 47.36 -8.43 -58.44
CA VAL A 152 47.15 -8.63 -57.00
C VAL A 152 48.03 -9.77 -56.51
N SER A 153 48.74 -9.57 -55.40
CA SER A 153 49.60 -10.60 -54.82
C SER A 153 48.81 -11.80 -54.30
N ASP A 154 49.41 -12.99 -54.31
CA ASP A 154 48.82 -14.22 -53.75
C ASP A 154 48.35 -14.05 -52.31
N TYR A 155 49.00 -13.16 -51.56
CA TYR A 155 48.61 -12.80 -50.20
C TYR A 155 47.20 -12.17 -50.15
N VAL A 156 46.91 -11.20 -51.01
CA VAL A 156 45.61 -10.50 -51.04
C VAL A 156 44.52 -11.43 -51.56
N LEU A 157 44.83 -12.28 -52.56
CA LEU A 157 43.92 -13.31 -53.03
C LEU A 157 43.55 -14.28 -51.91
N LYS A 158 44.54 -14.86 -51.21
CA LYS A 158 44.29 -15.77 -50.07
C LYS A 158 43.45 -15.10 -48.98
N LYS A 159 43.70 -13.82 -48.67
CA LYS A 159 42.90 -13.05 -47.70
C LYS A 159 41.44 -12.87 -48.12
N PHE A 160 41.20 -12.62 -49.41
CA PHE A 160 39.84 -12.50 -49.95
C PHE A 160 39.07 -13.82 -49.85
N ILE A 161 39.73 -14.95 -50.15
CA ILE A 161 39.11 -16.28 -50.03
C ILE A 161 38.88 -16.64 -48.56
N GLU A 162 39.84 -16.35 -47.67
CA GLU A 162 39.70 -16.52 -46.23
C GLU A 162 38.49 -15.76 -45.68
N GLU A 163 38.24 -14.52 -46.13
CA GLU A 163 37.04 -13.75 -45.72
C GLU A 163 35.75 -14.50 -46.08
N ALA A 164 35.62 -14.93 -47.34
CA ALA A 164 34.44 -15.67 -47.80
C ALA A 164 34.25 -16.98 -47.03
N GLN A 165 35.33 -17.72 -46.77
CA GLN A 165 35.30 -18.98 -46.02
C GLN A 165 34.95 -18.78 -44.55
N ILE A 166 35.51 -17.76 -43.89
CA ILE A 166 35.22 -17.45 -42.49
C ILE A 166 33.76 -17.03 -42.37
N THR A 167 33.29 -16.07 -43.16
CA THR A 167 31.91 -15.59 -43.07
C THR A 167 30.91 -16.69 -43.46
N GLY A 168 31.21 -17.50 -44.48
CA GLY A 168 30.36 -18.62 -44.91
C GLY A 168 30.22 -19.74 -43.87
N GLN A 169 31.23 -19.95 -43.02
CA GLN A 169 31.18 -20.93 -41.92
C GLN A 169 30.56 -20.36 -40.63
N LEU A 170 30.19 -19.08 -40.60
CA LEU A 170 29.62 -18.39 -39.43
C LEU A 170 28.11 -18.16 -39.60
N GLU A 171 27.33 -19.24 -39.59
CA GLU A 171 25.87 -19.19 -39.61
C GLU A 171 25.28 -18.70 -38.28
N HIS A 172 24.90 -17.43 -38.22
CA HIS A 172 24.27 -16.82 -37.04
C HIS A 172 23.29 -15.72 -37.47
N PRO A 173 22.14 -15.52 -36.80
CA PRO A 173 21.15 -14.50 -37.18
C PRO A 173 21.71 -13.07 -37.25
N ASN A 174 22.79 -12.80 -36.51
CA ASN A 174 23.46 -11.50 -36.47
C ASN A 174 24.78 -11.41 -37.27
N ILE A 175 25.08 -12.38 -38.13
CA ILE A 175 26.22 -12.37 -39.05
C ILE A 175 25.70 -12.40 -40.48
N VAL A 176 26.25 -11.57 -41.37
CA VAL A 176 25.82 -11.56 -42.78
C VAL A 176 26.14 -12.91 -43.45
N PRO A 177 25.16 -13.62 -44.02
CA PRO A 177 25.43 -14.90 -44.66
C PRO A 177 26.08 -14.72 -46.05
N VAL A 178 27.09 -15.54 -46.32
CA VAL A 178 27.65 -15.76 -47.68
C VAL A 178 26.83 -16.85 -48.35
N HIS A 179 26.42 -16.61 -49.59
CA HIS A 179 25.53 -17.51 -50.34
C HIS A 179 26.21 -18.29 -51.46
N ASP A 180 27.25 -17.73 -52.05
CA ASP A 180 27.98 -18.35 -53.15
C ASP A 180 29.41 -17.82 -53.21
N PHE A 181 30.34 -18.61 -53.74
CA PHE A 181 31.74 -18.24 -53.96
C PHE A 181 32.21 -18.85 -55.29
N GLY A 182 32.85 -18.04 -56.14
CA GLY A 182 33.23 -18.46 -57.48
C GLY A 182 34.24 -17.54 -58.15
N CYS A 183 34.41 -17.74 -59.46
CA CYS A 183 35.29 -16.93 -60.29
C CYS A 183 34.63 -16.57 -61.64
N PHE A 184 35.06 -15.45 -62.21
CA PHE A 184 34.73 -15.00 -63.56
C PHE A 184 35.52 -15.83 -64.59
N SER A 185 35.17 -15.71 -65.88
CA SER A 185 35.88 -16.40 -66.97
C SER A 185 37.38 -16.05 -67.02
N GLY A 186 37.76 -14.83 -66.63
CA GLY A 186 39.14 -14.35 -66.61
C GLY A 186 39.91 -14.66 -65.32
N GLY A 187 39.30 -15.37 -64.37
CA GLY A 187 39.92 -15.74 -63.10
C GLY A 187 39.88 -14.67 -62.00
N GLU A 188 39.09 -13.60 -62.15
CA GLU A 188 38.69 -12.76 -61.02
C GLU A 188 37.81 -13.58 -60.06
N VAL A 189 37.98 -13.42 -58.74
CA VAL A 189 37.19 -14.14 -57.74
C VAL A 189 36.08 -13.28 -57.16
N PHE A 190 34.98 -13.92 -56.76
CA PHE A 190 33.86 -13.27 -56.09
C PHE A 190 33.23 -14.14 -55.02
N PHE A 191 32.49 -13.50 -54.12
CA PHE A 191 31.44 -14.15 -53.33
C PHE A 191 30.20 -13.27 -53.26
N THR A 192 29.05 -13.91 -53.09
CA THR A 192 27.76 -13.25 -52.90
C THR A 192 27.30 -13.33 -51.45
N MET A 193 26.63 -12.29 -50.97
CA MET A 193 26.10 -12.20 -49.61
C MET A 193 24.72 -11.53 -49.59
N LYS A 194 23.99 -11.64 -48.47
CA LYS A 194 22.70 -10.97 -48.28
C LYS A 194 22.85 -9.46 -48.51
N LEU A 195 21.95 -8.88 -49.32
CA LEU A 195 21.77 -7.42 -49.37
C LEU A 195 21.09 -6.96 -48.09
N VAL A 196 21.80 -6.18 -47.28
CA VAL A 196 21.26 -5.59 -46.06
C VAL A 196 20.68 -4.22 -46.40
N LYS A 197 19.36 -4.07 -46.33
CA LYS A 197 18.67 -2.78 -46.46
C LYS A 197 18.54 -2.17 -45.07
N GLY A 198 19.19 -1.03 -44.84
CA GLY A 198 19.22 -0.42 -43.50
C GLY A 198 20.25 0.70 -43.35
N ARG A 199 20.69 0.94 -42.12
CA ARG A 199 21.68 1.98 -41.76
C ARG A 199 22.78 1.40 -40.87
N THR A 200 23.99 1.97 -40.96
CA THR A 200 25.07 1.58 -40.05
C THR A 200 24.89 2.24 -38.68
N ILE A 201 25.44 1.64 -37.62
CA ILE A 201 25.47 2.28 -36.29
C ILE A 201 26.20 3.62 -36.33
N LYS A 202 27.20 3.76 -37.21
CA LYS A 202 27.90 5.03 -37.46
C LYS A 202 26.95 6.13 -37.93
N ASP A 203 26.03 5.81 -38.83
CA ASP A 203 25.06 6.78 -39.35
C ASP A 203 24.01 7.13 -38.29
N ILE A 204 23.55 6.14 -37.52
CA ILE A 204 22.61 6.34 -36.41
C ILE A 204 23.22 7.28 -35.36
N ILE A 205 24.44 6.99 -34.88
CA ILE A 205 25.14 7.82 -33.88
C ILE A 205 25.40 9.24 -34.41
N ARG A 206 25.78 9.38 -35.69
CA ARG A 206 26.00 10.70 -36.30
C ARG A 206 24.74 11.56 -36.25
N ARG A 207 23.57 10.98 -36.51
CA ARG A 207 22.27 11.68 -36.47
C ARG A 207 21.81 11.99 -35.05
N LEU A 208 22.00 11.07 -34.10
CA LEU A 208 21.70 11.30 -32.68
C LEU A 208 22.55 12.43 -32.08
N ARG A 209 23.81 12.58 -32.52
CA ARG A 209 24.71 13.65 -32.05
C ARG A 209 24.28 15.05 -32.51
N LYS A 210 23.61 15.15 -33.64
CA LYS A 210 23.17 16.43 -34.24
C LYS A 210 21.74 16.30 -34.81
N PRO A 211 20.72 16.30 -33.94
CA PRO A 211 19.33 16.25 -34.37
C PRO A 211 19.03 17.43 -35.32
N GLY A 212 18.45 17.15 -36.50
CA GLY A 212 18.05 18.18 -37.47
C GLY A 212 19.07 18.54 -38.56
N GLU A 213 20.31 18.03 -38.51
CA GLU A 213 21.31 18.25 -39.59
C GLU A 213 20.95 17.47 -40.88
N PHE A 214 20.13 16.43 -40.77
CA PHE A 214 19.70 15.57 -41.89
C PHE A 214 18.17 15.52 -41.94
N VAL A 215 17.60 15.92 -43.08
CA VAL A 215 16.14 15.84 -43.33
C VAL A 215 15.91 14.68 -44.30
N ASP A 216 15.69 13.48 -43.76
CA ASP A 216 15.13 12.36 -44.53
C ASP A 216 13.64 12.28 -44.19
N ALA A 217 12.76 12.33 -45.19
CA ALA A 217 11.31 12.31 -44.98
C ALA A 217 10.78 10.96 -44.45
N ASP A 218 11.55 9.88 -44.62
CA ASP A 218 11.09 8.50 -44.44
C ASP A 218 11.61 7.80 -43.17
N TRP A 219 12.34 8.49 -42.28
CA TRP A 219 12.98 7.83 -41.14
C TRP A 219 13.14 8.72 -39.89
N SER A 220 12.77 8.19 -38.72
CA SER A 220 12.80 8.91 -37.45
C SER A 220 13.89 8.38 -36.51
N ILE A 221 14.76 9.26 -36.01
CA ILE A 221 15.72 8.90 -34.94
C ILE A 221 15.04 8.56 -33.61
N ALA A 222 13.76 8.86 -33.45
CA ALA A 222 13.03 8.65 -32.19
C ALA A 222 12.92 7.16 -31.79
N GLU A 223 13.05 6.23 -32.74
CA GLU A 223 13.02 4.79 -32.45
C GLU A 223 14.30 4.29 -31.75
N PHE A 224 15.42 5.00 -31.89
CA PHE A 224 16.72 4.63 -31.28
C PHE A 224 16.86 5.16 -29.86
N THR A 225 15.95 4.72 -28.99
CA THR A 225 16.09 4.92 -27.55
C THR A 225 17.36 4.22 -27.02
N ARG A 226 17.83 4.64 -25.84
CA ARG A 226 18.96 3.97 -25.16
C ARG A 226 18.75 2.46 -25.03
N THR A 227 17.54 2.04 -24.64
CA THR A 227 17.20 0.61 -24.54
C THR A 227 17.34 -0.10 -25.88
N ARG A 228 16.85 0.50 -26.97
CA ARG A 228 17.00 -0.08 -28.32
C ARG A 228 18.46 -0.18 -28.75
N LEU A 229 19.26 0.86 -28.49
CA LEU A 229 20.70 0.85 -28.80
C LEU A 229 21.45 -0.22 -28.00
N VAL A 230 21.10 -0.43 -26.72
CA VAL A 230 21.67 -1.49 -25.88
C VAL A 230 21.27 -2.88 -26.37
N GLN A 231 20.01 -3.08 -26.80
CA GLN A 231 19.58 -4.35 -27.43
C GLN A 231 20.31 -4.63 -28.74
N ILE A 232 20.58 -3.59 -29.54
CA ILE A 232 21.38 -3.73 -30.77
C ILE A 232 22.81 -4.13 -30.42
N PHE A 233 23.41 -3.48 -29.42
CA PHE A 233 24.74 -3.84 -28.92
C PHE A 233 24.79 -5.29 -28.40
N GLN A 234 23.77 -5.73 -27.66
CA GLN A 234 23.64 -7.11 -27.19
C GLN A 234 23.69 -8.12 -28.35
N GLN A 235 22.96 -7.86 -29.45
CA GLN A 235 22.99 -8.70 -30.65
C GLN A 235 24.39 -8.75 -31.29
N VAL A 236 25.14 -7.64 -31.28
CA VAL A 236 26.53 -7.62 -31.73
C VAL A 236 27.41 -8.49 -30.81
N CYS A 237 27.25 -8.39 -29.49
CA CYS A 237 27.98 -9.22 -28.53
C CYS A 237 27.72 -10.72 -28.73
N LEU A 238 26.47 -11.11 -29.05
CA LEU A 238 26.10 -12.47 -29.37
C LEU A 238 26.79 -12.97 -30.65
N ALA A 239 26.78 -12.17 -31.72
CA ALA A 239 27.46 -12.50 -32.98
C ALA A 239 28.97 -12.72 -32.79
N ILE A 240 29.62 -11.82 -32.05
CA ILE A 240 31.07 -11.90 -31.78
C ILE A 240 31.38 -13.07 -30.85
N GLY A 241 30.55 -13.32 -29.83
CA GLY A 241 30.72 -14.46 -28.93
C GLY A 241 30.61 -15.79 -29.64
N PHE A 242 29.67 -15.90 -30.57
CA PHE A 242 29.55 -17.06 -31.44
C PHE A 242 30.79 -17.26 -32.30
N ALA A 243 31.28 -16.21 -32.99
CA ALA A 243 32.50 -16.31 -33.80
C ALA A 243 33.73 -16.69 -32.96
N ASN A 244 33.90 -16.08 -31.78
CA ASN A 244 34.98 -16.41 -30.86
C ASN A 244 34.89 -17.87 -30.37
N SER A 245 33.69 -18.40 -30.14
CA SER A 245 33.49 -19.81 -29.78
C SER A 245 33.91 -20.79 -30.87
N ARG A 246 33.98 -20.35 -32.13
CA ARG A 246 34.50 -21.11 -33.28
C ARG A 246 35.97 -20.78 -33.62
N GLY A 247 36.69 -20.11 -32.71
CA GLY A 247 38.10 -19.79 -32.87
C GLY A 247 38.38 -18.61 -33.81
N VAL A 248 37.37 -17.80 -34.13
CA VAL A 248 37.50 -16.63 -35.02
C VAL A 248 37.52 -15.34 -34.20
N VAL A 249 38.55 -14.51 -34.37
CA VAL A 249 38.66 -13.16 -33.79
C VAL A 249 38.45 -12.13 -34.90
N HIS A 250 37.51 -11.19 -34.72
CA HIS A 250 37.10 -10.25 -35.77
C HIS A 250 38.14 -9.14 -36.02
N ARG A 251 38.72 -8.56 -34.96
CA ARG A 251 39.79 -7.53 -34.98
C ARG A 251 39.46 -6.13 -35.53
N ASP A 252 38.25 -5.88 -36.04
CA ASP A 252 37.83 -4.56 -36.59
C ASP A 252 36.36 -4.24 -36.29
N ILE A 253 35.95 -4.50 -35.05
CA ILE A 253 34.61 -4.13 -34.57
C ILE A 253 34.53 -2.61 -34.44
N LYS A 254 33.63 -1.99 -35.19
CA LYS A 254 33.39 -0.54 -35.20
C LYS A 254 31.99 -0.20 -35.72
N PRO A 255 31.45 1.00 -35.44
CA PRO A 255 30.09 1.38 -35.83
C PRO A 255 29.74 1.25 -37.33
N SER A 256 30.72 1.34 -38.24
CA SER A 256 30.46 1.18 -39.68
C SER A 256 30.29 -0.27 -40.12
N ASN A 257 30.72 -1.22 -39.29
CA ASN A 257 30.69 -2.66 -39.60
C ASN A 257 29.48 -3.35 -38.94
N VAL A 258 28.52 -2.58 -38.43
CA VAL A 258 27.25 -3.08 -37.89
C VAL A 258 26.13 -2.35 -38.61
N MET A 259 25.26 -3.10 -39.27
CA MET A 259 24.05 -2.57 -39.91
C MET A 259 22.80 -2.99 -39.13
N VAL A 260 21.85 -2.06 -39.04
CA VAL A 260 20.49 -2.29 -38.54
C VAL A 260 19.56 -2.24 -39.74
N GLY A 261 18.86 -3.35 -40.00
CA GLY A 261 17.91 -3.48 -41.11
C GLY A 261 16.56 -2.84 -40.82
N ASP A 262 15.76 -2.64 -41.88
CA ASP A 262 14.47 -1.96 -41.80
C ASP A 262 13.44 -2.71 -40.90
N PHE A 263 13.61 -4.02 -40.70
CA PHE A 263 12.76 -4.83 -39.81
C PHE A 263 13.42 -5.10 -38.45
N GLY A 264 14.48 -4.35 -38.14
CA GLY A 264 15.15 -4.39 -36.85
C GLY A 264 16.19 -5.50 -36.69
N GLU A 265 16.54 -6.23 -37.75
CA GLU A 265 17.68 -7.15 -37.72
C GLU A 265 19.01 -6.41 -37.52
N VAL A 266 19.96 -7.02 -36.82
CA VAL A 266 21.30 -6.46 -36.60
C VAL A 266 22.32 -7.39 -37.22
N LEU A 267 23.12 -6.91 -38.16
CA LEU A 267 24.10 -7.73 -38.88
C LEU A 267 25.51 -7.15 -38.73
N VAL A 268 26.44 -7.98 -38.26
CA VAL A 268 27.88 -7.70 -38.26
C VAL A 268 28.45 -8.02 -39.64
N LEU A 269 29.18 -7.05 -40.20
CA LEU A 269 29.75 -7.06 -41.54
C LEU A 269 31.28 -7.06 -41.48
N ASP A 270 31.91 -7.37 -42.62
CA ASP A 270 33.34 -7.16 -42.90
C ASP A 270 34.32 -7.97 -42.02
N TRP A 271 34.46 -9.26 -42.36
CA TRP A 271 35.37 -10.21 -41.71
C TRP A 271 36.76 -10.26 -42.37
N GLY A 272 37.08 -9.31 -43.26
CA GLY A 272 38.28 -9.35 -44.12
C GLY A 272 39.61 -9.29 -43.37
N VAL A 273 39.58 -8.88 -42.10
CA VAL A 273 40.74 -8.90 -41.20
C VAL A 273 40.57 -9.89 -40.04
N ALA A 274 39.67 -10.87 -40.12
CA ALA A 274 39.54 -11.87 -39.07
C ALA A 274 40.80 -12.77 -38.95
N LYS A 275 41.04 -13.32 -37.75
CA LYS A 275 42.12 -14.27 -37.45
C LYS A 275 41.50 -15.57 -36.92
N VAL A 276 41.85 -16.71 -37.54
CA VAL A 276 41.51 -18.05 -37.05
C VAL A 276 42.62 -18.52 -36.11
N MET A 277 42.26 -18.96 -34.91
CA MET A 277 43.21 -19.46 -33.91
C MET A 277 43.49 -20.94 -34.17
N GLY A 278 44.74 -21.29 -34.50
CA GLY A 278 45.17 -22.67 -34.70
C GLY A 278 45.18 -23.44 -33.39
N ARG A 279 44.73 -24.70 -33.42
CA ARG A 279 44.77 -25.63 -32.28
C ARG A 279 46.23 -25.99 -32.01
N SER A 280 46.79 -25.53 -30.89
CA SER A 280 47.97 -26.18 -30.32
C SER A 280 47.54 -27.58 -29.90
N GLU A 281 48.07 -28.61 -30.55
CA GLU A 281 47.92 -29.99 -30.12
C GLU A 281 48.30 -30.09 -28.64
N GLU A 282 47.40 -30.65 -27.84
CA GLU A 282 47.60 -30.87 -26.40
C GLU A 282 48.85 -31.72 -26.19
N SER A 283 49.86 -31.12 -25.58
CA SER A 283 50.97 -31.85 -24.96
C SER A 283 50.43 -32.77 -23.87
N ASP A 284 50.76 -34.06 -23.98
CA ASP A 284 50.52 -35.13 -23.00
C ASP A 284 50.63 -34.67 -21.53
N PRO A 285 49.63 -34.93 -20.68
CA PRO A 285 49.74 -34.69 -19.25
C PRO A 285 50.31 -35.93 -18.57
N ALA A 286 51.64 -36.02 -18.51
CA ALA A 286 52.32 -36.78 -17.46
C ALA A 286 52.87 -35.78 -16.43
N ASP A 287 52.57 -36.05 -15.16
CA ASP A 287 53.12 -35.42 -13.96
C ASP A 287 52.34 -34.21 -13.38
N ARG A 288 51.44 -34.48 -12.41
CA ARG A 288 51.67 -34.20 -10.97
C ARG A 288 50.45 -34.49 -10.09
N SER A 289 50.75 -35.14 -8.98
CA SER A 289 49.90 -35.46 -7.83
C SER A 289 49.71 -34.27 -6.87
N SER A 290 48.64 -34.36 -6.05
CA SER A 290 48.24 -33.52 -4.88
C SER A 290 47.70 -32.13 -5.24
N ASP A 291 46.59 -31.62 -4.69
CA ASP A 291 45.92 -31.91 -3.43
C ASP A 291 44.44 -31.45 -3.48
N ARG A 292 43.59 -32.03 -2.60
CA ARG A 292 42.15 -31.77 -2.54
C ARG A 292 41.85 -30.52 -1.71
N SER A 293 40.85 -29.73 -2.14
CA SER A 293 39.60 -29.41 -1.39
C SER A 293 39.09 -27.98 -1.63
N ALA A 294 37.91 -27.86 -2.24
CA ALA A 294 36.85 -26.90 -1.88
C ALA A 294 35.61 -27.15 -2.76
N SER A 295 34.54 -27.56 -2.12
CA SER A 295 33.20 -27.79 -2.66
C SER A 295 32.50 -26.48 -3.03
N SER A 296 31.98 -26.38 -4.26
CA SER A 296 30.83 -25.52 -4.59
C SER A 296 29.97 -26.20 -5.65
N MET A 297 28.67 -26.30 -5.37
CA MET A 297 27.64 -26.83 -6.26
C MET A 297 27.51 -25.94 -7.50
N GLY A 298 27.87 -26.49 -8.66
CA GLY A 298 27.61 -25.88 -9.96
C GLY A 298 26.38 -26.51 -10.60
N LEU A 299 25.36 -25.69 -10.88
CA LEU A 299 24.28 -25.98 -11.81
C LEU A 299 24.88 -26.37 -13.17
N GLN A 300 24.66 -27.62 -13.58
CA GLN A 300 24.96 -28.10 -14.92
C GLN A 300 23.99 -27.46 -15.92
N ALA A 301 24.51 -26.63 -16.82
CA ALA A 301 23.80 -26.22 -18.02
C ALA A 301 23.78 -27.39 -19.02
N PRO A 302 22.64 -27.76 -19.60
CA PRO A 302 22.58 -28.84 -20.59
C PRO A 302 23.08 -28.34 -21.97
N GLY A 303 23.97 -29.11 -22.58
CA GLY A 303 24.11 -29.20 -24.04
C GLY A 303 24.76 -28.02 -24.78
N ALA A 304 26.04 -27.72 -24.53
CA ALA A 304 26.86 -27.05 -25.54
C ALA A 304 27.46 -28.12 -26.46
N GLN A 305 26.79 -28.42 -27.57
CA GLN A 305 27.42 -29.13 -28.69
C GLN A 305 28.63 -28.29 -29.13
N SER A 306 29.83 -28.84 -29.01
CA SER A 306 31.06 -28.25 -29.53
C SER A 306 30.92 -28.13 -31.05
N GLY A 307 30.59 -26.94 -31.53
CA GLY A 307 30.52 -26.63 -32.95
C GLY A 307 31.88 -26.82 -33.61
N GLU A 308 31.89 -27.36 -34.83
CA GLU A 308 33.10 -27.52 -35.62
C GLU A 308 33.84 -26.18 -35.76
N ALA A 309 35.16 -26.19 -35.54
CA ALA A 309 36.00 -24.99 -35.65
C ALA A 309 36.14 -24.56 -37.12
N VAL A 310 36.20 -23.24 -37.36
CA VAL A 310 36.37 -22.70 -38.72
C VAL A 310 37.73 -23.10 -39.28
N SER A 311 37.75 -23.74 -40.45
CA SER A 311 38.98 -24.10 -41.16
C SER A 311 39.17 -23.20 -42.39
N THR A 312 40.42 -22.82 -42.69
CA THR A 312 40.75 -21.95 -43.84
C THR A 312 41.98 -22.45 -44.58
N LEU A 313 42.21 -21.92 -45.79
CA LEU A 313 43.36 -22.24 -46.65
C LEU A 313 44.74 -22.23 -45.95
N ARG A 314 44.93 -21.44 -44.87
CA ARG A 314 46.21 -21.38 -44.13
C ARG A 314 46.33 -22.37 -42.98
N SER A 315 45.24 -22.96 -42.49
CA SER A 315 45.32 -23.87 -41.32
C SER A 315 46.05 -25.18 -41.62
N ARG A 316 46.52 -25.39 -42.86
CA ARG A 316 47.25 -26.58 -43.34
C ARG A 316 48.68 -26.32 -43.85
N SER A 317 49.15 -25.07 -43.88
CA SER A 317 50.50 -24.72 -44.38
C SER A 317 51.33 -24.01 -43.30
N GLN A 318 52.50 -24.56 -42.97
CA GLN A 318 53.45 -24.11 -41.93
C GLN A 318 54.22 -22.82 -42.28
N ASP A 319 53.59 -21.85 -42.96
CA ASP A 319 54.23 -20.58 -43.29
C ASP A 319 53.88 -19.48 -42.28
N SER A 320 54.93 -19.07 -41.56
CA SER A 320 54.99 -18.03 -40.54
C SER A 320 54.30 -16.71 -40.93
N THR A 321 53.47 -16.18 -40.03
CA THR A 321 52.94 -14.82 -40.07
C THR A 321 54.04 -13.77 -39.84
N LEU A 322 54.43 -13.05 -40.90
CA LEU A 322 55.24 -11.82 -40.79
C LEU A 322 54.78 -10.76 -41.80
N MET A 323 54.08 -9.72 -41.31
CA MET A 323 54.44 -8.30 -41.49
C MET A 323 53.43 -7.36 -40.81
N GLY A 324 53.94 -6.52 -39.90
CA GLY A 324 53.22 -5.59 -39.04
C GLY A 324 52.78 -4.29 -39.73
N VAL A 325 51.81 -4.37 -40.65
CA VAL A 325 51.05 -3.18 -41.06
C VAL A 325 49.81 -3.07 -40.15
N VAL A 326 49.85 -2.12 -39.21
CA VAL A 326 48.70 -1.75 -38.37
C VAL A 326 47.60 -1.23 -39.30
N THR A 327 46.65 -2.09 -39.64
CA THR A 327 45.50 -1.79 -40.51
C THR A 327 44.24 -1.75 -39.64
N GLY A 328 43.47 -0.66 -39.72
CA GLY A 328 42.20 -0.48 -39.00
C GLY A 328 41.95 0.94 -38.49
N THR A 329 40.81 1.17 -37.84
CA THR A 329 40.48 2.47 -37.24
C THR A 329 41.02 2.55 -35.80
N PRO A 330 42.00 3.41 -35.49
CA PRO A 330 42.76 3.34 -34.23
C PRO A 330 41.91 3.59 -32.97
N SER A 331 40.73 4.20 -33.10
CA SER A 331 39.83 4.50 -31.97
C SER A 331 39.19 3.28 -31.31
N TYR A 332 39.18 2.10 -31.97
CA TYR A 332 38.57 0.87 -31.45
C TYR A 332 39.59 -0.25 -31.23
N MET A 333 40.86 -0.03 -31.61
CA MET A 333 41.92 -1.03 -31.47
C MET A 333 42.23 -1.30 -30.00
N ALA A 334 42.37 -2.58 -29.65
CA ALA A 334 42.89 -2.98 -28.36
C ALA A 334 44.37 -2.56 -28.19
N PRO A 335 44.86 -2.30 -26.97
CA PRO A 335 46.25 -1.94 -26.71
C PRO A 335 47.29 -2.88 -27.32
N GLU A 336 47.04 -4.18 -27.34
CA GLU A 336 47.88 -5.20 -27.97
C GLU A 336 47.94 -5.07 -29.50
N GLN A 337 46.81 -4.73 -30.15
CA GLN A 337 46.77 -4.43 -31.58
C GLN A 337 47.48 -3.10 -31.88
N ALA A 338 47.26 -2.09 -31.04
CA ALA A 338 47.87 -0.78 -31.18
C ALA A 338 49.40 -0.80 -31.03
N ALA A 339 49.92 -1.73 -30.22
CA ALA A 339 51.35 -1.95 -30.05
C ALA A 339 51.97 -2.91 -31.08
N GLY A 340 51.17 -3.50 -31.98
CA GLY A 340 51.65 -4.47 -32.96
C GLY A 340 52.02 -5.85 -32.39
N ARG A 341 51.53 -6.20 -31.19
CA ARG A 341 51.79 -7.50 -30.54
C ARG A 341 50.81 -8.56 -31.05
N VAL A 342 51.01 -8.99 -32.29
CA VAL A 342 50.07 -9.86 -33.04
C VAL A 342 49.84 -11.23 -32.36
N ASP A 343 50.82 -11.73 -31.62
CA ASP A 343 50.74 -13.01 -30.89
C ASP A 343 49.87 -12.94 -29.64
N GLU A 344 49.64 -11.74 -29.10
CA GLU A 344 48.80 -11.53 -27.92
C GLU A 344 47.32 -11.29 -28.26
N VAL A 345 47.00 -11.09 -29.54
CA VAL A 345 45.63 -10.82 -30.02
C VAL A 345 44.79 -12.10 -29.96
N ASP A 346 43.75 -12.05 -29.14
CA ASP A 346 42.75 -13.11 -28.93
C ASP A 346 41.32 -12.53 -28.83
N ALA A 347 40.34 -13.33 -28.40
CA ALA A 347 38.94 -12.91 -28.24
C ALA A 347 38.77 -11.67 -27.32
N ARG A 348 39.70 -11.42 -26.38
CA ARG A 348 39.66 -10.26 -25.48
C ARG A 348 40.04 -8.95 -26.17
N SER A 349 40.66 -9.02 -27.35
CA SER A 349 40.82 -7.85 -28.22
C SER A 349 39.47 -7.42 -28.81
N ASP A 350 38.60 -8.37 -29.17
CA ASP A 350 37.24 -8.08 -29.61
C ASP A 350 36.38 -7.54 -28.45
N VAL A 351 36.54 -8.05 -27.22
CA VAL A 351 35.91 -7.49 -26.00
C VAL A 351 36.24 -6.02 -25.81
N TYR A 352 37.51 -5.63 -26.01
CA TYR A 352 37.90 -4.22 -25.93
C TYR A 352 37.20 -3.38 -27.00
N ALA A 353 37.15 -3.87 -28.24
CA ALA A 353 36.49 -3.17 -29.35
C ALA A 353 34.97 -3.05 -29.14
N LEU A 354 34.32 -4.08 -28.56
CA LEU A 354 32.92 -4.02 -28.10
C LEU A 354 32.74 -2.95 -27.02
N GLY A 355 33.65 -2.85 -26.05
CA GLY A 355 33.66 -1.78 -25.05
C GLY A 355 33.75 -0.39 -25.68
N ALA A 356 34.59 -0.22 -26.70
CA ALA A 356 34.73 1.03 -27.42
C ALA A 356 33.47 1.38 -28.24
N LEU A 357 32.81 0.37 -28.81
CA LEU A 357 31.53 0.51 -29.49
C LEU A 357 30.42 0.95 -28.52
N LEU A 358 30.28 0.29 -27.37
CA LEU A 358 29.30 0.68 -26.35
C LEU A 358 29.57 2.08 -25.78
N TYR A 359 30.85 2.43 -25.56
CA TYR A 359 31.24 3.78 -25.15
C TYR A 359 30.72 4.83 -26.14
N GLU A 360 30.91 4.62 -27.44
CA GLU A 360 30.45 5.56 -28.45
C GLU A 360 28.92 5.57 -28.60
N ILE A 361 28.25 4.43 -28.42
CA ILE A 361 26.79 4.37 -28.35
C ILE A 361 26.26 5.27 -27.21
N LEU A 362 26.90 5.24 -26.05
CA LEU A 362 26.46 5.97 -24.86
C LEU A 362 26.83 7.45 -24.87
N THR A 363 27.92 7.82 -25.55
CA THR A 363 28.48 9.20 -25.50
C THR A 363 28.44 9.92 -26.85
N TYR A 364 28.10 9.23 -27.93
CA TYR A 364 28.16 9.67 -29.33
C TYR A 364 29.56 10.08 -29.83
N VAL A 365 30.61 9.75 -29.08
CA VAL A 365 32.02 9.94 -29.44
C VAL A 365 32.85 8.73 -29.00
N PRO A 366 33.88 8.32 -29.75
CA PRO A 366 34.72 7.20 -29.36
C PRO A 366 35.56 7.51 -28.09
N PRO A 367 36.03 6.49 -27.35
CA PRO A 367 36.77 6.69 -26.10
C PRO A 367 38.09 7.43 -26.30
N PHE A 368 38.77 7.22 -27.43
CA PHE A 368 40.03 7.88 -27.77
C PHE A 368 39.97 8.46 -29.19
N ARG A 369 40.38 9.73 -29.33
CA ARG A 369 40.50 10.43 -30.61
C ARG A 369 41.62 11.48 -30.57
N GLY A 370 42.70 11.24 -31.31
CA GLY A 370 43.80 12.19 -31.49
C GLY A 370 43.67 13.02 -32.78
N LYS A 371 44.56 14.00 -33.00
CA LYS A 371 44.57 14.81 -34.24
C LYS A 371 45.02 14.02 -35.46
N ASN A 372 45.75 12.92 -35.24
CA ASN A 372 46.22 12.02 -36.29
C ASN A 372 46.28 10.57 -35.78
N PHE A 373 46.57 9.65 -36.71
CA PHE A 373 46.64 8.21 -36.45
C PHE A 373 47.59 7.86 -35.28
N ARG A 374 48.83 8.37 -35.31
CA ARG A 374 49.85 8.11 -34.27
C ARG A 374 49.44 8.62 -32.90
N GLN A 375 48.82 9.79 -32.82
CA GLN A 375 48.35 10.34 -31.55
C GLN A 375 47.19 9.53 -30.96
N THR A 376 46.30 9.00 -31.80
CA THR A 376 45.20 8.14 -31.34
C THR A 376 45.77 6.81 -30.79
N LEU A 377 46.75 6.23 -31.47
CA LEU A 377 47.45 5.02 -31.02
C LEU A 377 48.15 5.24 -29.67
N ALA A 378 48.85 6.36 -29.51
CA ALA A 378 49.49 6.73 -28.25
C ALA A 378 48.46 6.88 -27.12
N ALA A 379 47.30 7.50 -27.39
CA ALA A 379 46.22 7.64 -26.40
C ALA A 379 45.65 6.29 -25.98
N VAL A 380 45.44 5.36 -26.92
CA VAL A 380 45.00 3.99 -26.61
C VAL A 380 45.99 3.27 -25.69
N LEU A 381 47.30 3.50 -25.83
CA LEU A 381 48.31 2.85 -25.01
C LEU A 381 48.51 3.49 -23.63
N THR A 382 48.42 4.82 -23.52
CA THR A 382 48.90 5.54 -22.32
C THR A 382 47.83 6.32 -21.55
N GLN A 383 46.71 6.68 -22.17
CA GLN A 383 45.69 7.50 -21.51
C GLN A 383 44.62 6.66 -20.79
N PRO A 384 44.20 7.05 -19.58
CA PRO A 384 43.05 6.44 -18.92
C PRO A 384 41.75 6.78 -19.68
N VAL A 385 40.79 5.87 -19.63
CA VAL A 385 39.46 6.10 -20.20
C VAL A 385 38.69 7.08 -19.31
N THR A 386 38.14 8.15 -19.88
CA THR A 386 37.21 9.02 -19.16
C THR A 386 35.86 8.32 -19.04
N PRO A 387 35.27 8.16 -17.84
CA PRO A 387 33.98 7.52 -17.68
C PRO A 387 32.88 8.14 -18.56
N PRO A 388 31.98 7.35 -19.18
CA PRO A 388 30.88 7.85 -19.99
C PRO A 388 30.02 8.93 -19.32
N SER A 389 29.71 8.79 -18.03
CA SER A 389 28.94 9.75 -17.23
C SER A 389 29.62 11.11 -17.12
N VAL A 390 30.96 11.14 -17.14
CA VAL A 390 31.77 12.37 -17.13
C VAL A 390 31.93 12.93 -18.55
N ARG A 391 32.05 12.04 -19.55
CA ARG A 391 32.24 12.44 -20.96
C ARG A 391 31.00 13.10 -21.56
N ALA A 392 29.82 12.58 -21.23
CA ALA A 392 28.53 13.02 -21.75
C ALA A 392 27.49 13.08 -20.61
N PRO A 393 27.61 14.01 -19.65
CA PRO A 393 26.69 14.10 -18.51
C PRO A 393 25.23 14.31 -18.95
N GLN A 394 25.02 14.97 -20.10
CA GLN A 394 23.69 15.20 -20.68
C GLN A 394 22.97 13.92 -21.16
N ASN A 395 23.68 12.80 -21.29
CA ASN A 395 23.09 11.53 -21.73
C ASN A 395 22.63 10.63 -20.56
N GLU A 396 22.81 11.09 -19.31
CA GLU A 396 22.38 10.39 -18.07
C GLU A 396 22.74 8.89 -18.06
N VAL A 397 24.00 8.58 -18.30
CA VAL A 397 24.46 7.19 -18.46
C VAL A 397 24.25 6.39 -17.15
N PRO A 398 23.52 5.25 -17.18
CA PRO A 398 23.33 4.40 -16.01
C PRO A 398 24.64 3.77 -15.55
N ARG A 399 24.82 3.63 -14.22
CA ARG A 399 26.06 3.08 -13.63
C ARG A 399 26.43 1.70 -14.16
N LEU A 400 25.49 0.77 -14.25
CA LEU A 400 25.79 -0.58 -14.73
C LEU A 400 26.35 -0.59 -16.15
N LEU A 401 25.83 0.24 -17.06
CA LEU A 401 26.36 0.35 -18.42
C LEU A 401 27.75 0.99 -18.44
N GLU A 402 28.00 1.97 -17.56
CA GLU A 402 29.33 2.54 -17.36
C GLU A 402 30.33 1.49 -16.85
N ASP A 403 29.95 0.69 -15.86
CA ASP A 403 30.80 -0.36 -15.28
C ASP A 403 31.19 -1.41 -16.33
N ILE A 404 30.22 -1.85 -17.17
CA ILE A 404 30.50 -2.74 -18.31
C ILE A 404 31.56 -2.11 -19.23
N VAL A 405 31.36 -0.85 -19.63
CA VAL A 405 32.29 -0.14 -20.54
C VAL A 405 33.69 -0.03 -19.93
N MET A 406 33.77 0.39 -18.66
CA MET A 406 35.03 0.59 -17.97
C MET A 406 35.78 -0.73 -17.76
N ARG A 407 35.07 -1.85 -17.58
CA ARG A 407 35.68 -3.17 -17.52
C ARG A 407 36.16 -3.67 -18.88
N CYS A 408 35.40 -3.46 -19.96
CA CYS A 408 35.83 -3.82 -21.32
C CYS A 408 37.10 -3.08 -21.75
N LEU A 409 37.23 -1.80 -21.38
CA LEU A 409 38.31 -0.91 -21.82
C LEU A 409 39.57 -0.94 -20.94
N GLN A 410 39.72 -1.96 -20.08
CA GLN A 410 40.94 -2.15 -19.29
C GLN A 410 42.17 -2.37 -20.19
N LYS A 411 43.31 -1.81 -19.80
CA LYS A 411 44.54 -1.89 -20.61
C LYS A 411 45.10 -3.31 -20.65
N ARG A 412 45.13 -3.99 -19.50
CA ARG A 412 45.52 -5.41 -19.39
C ARG A 412 44.34 -6.26 -19.83
N ARG A 413 44.61 -7.33 -20.58
CA ARG A 413 43.57 -8.21 -21.13
C ARG A 413 42.93 -9.08 -20.05
N GLU A 414 43.67 -9.40 -19.00
CA GLU A 414 43.22 -10.23 -17.88
C GLU A 414 42.15 -9.52 -17.02
N ASP A 415 42.15 -8.19 -17.01
CA ASP A 415 41.21 -7.37 -16.22
C ASP A 415 39.88 -7.12 -16.97
N ARG A 416 39.80 -7.51 -18.24
CA ARG A 416 38.59 -7.39 -19.08
C ARG A 416 37.61 -8.54 -18.78
N TYR A 417 36.41 -8.46 -19.35
CA TYR A 417 35.58 -9.67 -19.50
C TYR A 417 36.36 -10.71 -20.31
N GLN A 418 36.28 -11.99 -19.92
CA GLN A 418 37.02 -13.04 -20.62
C GLN A 418 36.28 -13.53 -21.86
N SER A 419 34.98 -13.22 -21.98
CA SER A 419 34.15 -13.52 -23.13
C SER A 419 33.08 -12.45 -23.36
N SER A 420 32.60 -12.30 -24.60
CA SER A 420 31.45 -11.41 -24.87
C SER A 420 30.14 -11.93 -24.24
N ARG A 421 30.07 -13.22 -23.90
CA ARG A 421 28.91 -13.81 -23.21
C ARG A 421 28.75 -13.26 -21.79
N GLU A 422 29.85 -12.98 -21.09
CA GLU A 422 29.79 -12.30 -19.79
C GLU A 422 29.24 -10.88 -19.92
N ILE A 423 29.58 -10.17 -20.99
CA ILE A 423 29.01 -8.85 -21.29
C ILE A 423 27.49 -8.96 -21.46
N VAL A 424 27.03 -9.94 -22.26
CA VAL A 424 25.59 -10.17 -22.47
C VAL A 424 24.85 -10.43 -21.16
N ALA A 425 25.42 -11.21 -20.24
CA ALA A 425 24.81 -11.48 -18.95
C ALA A 425 24.61 -10.20 -18.11
N ASP A 426 25.58 -9.29 -18.10
CA ASP A 426 25.44 -8.01 -17.39
C ASP A 426 24.47 -7.06 -18.13
N LEU A 427 24.44 -7.08 -19.46
CA LEU A 427 23.44 -6.34 -20.25
C LEU A 427 22.01 -6.84 -19.98
N GLU A 428 21.82 -8.15 -19.84
CA GLU A 428 20.52 -8.75 -19.50
C GLU A 428 20.04 -8.28 -18.13
N ARG A 429 20.91 -8.22 -17.12
CA ARG A 429 20.60 -7.66 -15.79
C ARG A 429 20.13 -6.20 -15.86
N TYR A 430 20.77 -5.40 -16.73
CA TYR A 430 20.34 -4.03 -16.99
C TYR A 430 18.99 -3.97 -17.70
N LEU A 431 18.80 -4.78 -18.75
CA LEU A 431 17.57 -4.80 -19.53
C LEU A 431 16.38 -5.39 -18.75
N SER A 432 16.61 -6.25 -17.76
CA SER A 432 15.59 -6.84 -16.89
C SER A 432 15.25 -6.01 -15.65
N GLY A 433 16.02 -4.95 -15.35
CA GLY A 433 15.74 -4.00 -14.26
C GLY A 433 16.06 -4.50 -12.84
N VAL A 434 16.84 -5.58 -12.68
CA VAL A 434 17.08 -6.25 -11.38
C VAL A 434 17.80 -5.35 -10.37
N GLU A 435 18.75 -4.52 -10.80
CA GLU A 435 19.42 -3.59 -9.87
C GLU A 435 18.54 -2.42 -9.42
N ASP A 436 17.58 -1.98 -10.25
CA ASP A 436 16.65 -0.92 -9.86
C ASP A 436 15.64 -1.45 -8.82
N LEU A 437 15.26 -2.72 -8.93
CA LEU A 437 14.52 -3.44 -7.90
C LEU A 437 15.31 -3.53 -6.59
N ASP A 438 16.57 -3.99 -6.61
CA ASP A 438 17.42 -4.09 -5.41
C ASP A 438 17.62 -2.73 -4.73
N ARG A 439 17.84 -1.68 -5.52
CA ARG A 439 17.97 -0.31 -5.00
C ARG A 439 16.68 0.16 -4.32
N ARG A 440 15.52 -0.04 -4.96
CA ARG A 440 14.21 0.33 -4.40
C ARG A 440 13.89 -0.45 -3.14
N SER A 441 14.13 -1.76 -3.12
CA SER A 441 13.94 -2.59 -1.93
C SER A 441 14.84 -2.18 -0.77
N ARG A 442 16.10 -1.77 -1.02
CA ARG A 442 16.97 -1.23 0.04
C ARG A 442 16.45 0.10 0.59
N LEU A 443 16.06 1.04 -0.27
CA LEU A 443 15.48 2.32 0.14
C LEU A 443 14.17 2.14 0.91
N SER A 444 13.34 1.17 0.51
CA SER A 444 12.11 0.81 1.24
C SER A 444 12.44 0.35 2.66
N ARG A 445 13.42 -0.54 2.84
CA ARG A 445 13.85 -1.01 4.19
C ARG A 445 14.38 0.12 5.07
N GLU A 446 15.24 0.99 4.53
CA GLU A 446 15.76 2.15 5.26
C GLU A 446 14.63 3.06 5.78
N LYS A 447 13.58 3.25 4.96
CA LYS A 447 12.41 4.05 5.35
C LYS A 447 11.50 3.34 6.34
N VAL A 448 11.41 2.00 6.30
CA VAL A 448 10.73 1.23 7.36
C VAL A 448 11.44 1.40 8.71
N ASP A 449 12.76 1.28 8.76
CA ASP A 449 13.51 1.43 10.02
C ASP A 449 13.37 2.83 10.63
N GLU A 450 13.41 3.87 9.78
CA GLU A 450 13.12 5.25 10.18
C GLU A 450 11.69 5.39 10.75
N GLY A 451 10.70 4.85 10.04
CA GLY A 451 9.29 4.87 10.45
C GLY A 451 9.05 4.13 11.77
N LEU A 452 9.67 2.98 11.97
CA LEU A 452 9.58 2.20 13.22
C LEU A 452 10.17 2.96 14.41
N THR A 453 11.32 3.62 14.20
CA THR A 453 11.96 4.45 15.23
C THR A 453 11.06 5.61 15.65
N LEU A 454 10.49 6.32 14.67
CA LEU A 454 9.57 7.43 14.92
C LEU A 454 8.25 6.95 15.55
N SER A 455 7.73 5.79 15.13
CA SER A 455 6.53 5.17 15.69
C SER A 455 6.72 4.77 17.15
N ALA A 456 7.89 4.25 17.53
CA ALA A 456 8.23 3.97 18.92
C ALA A 456 8.29 5.25 19.77
N ALA A 457 8.94 6.29 19.26
CA ALA A 457 8.99 7.60 19.92
C ALA A 457 7.60 8.24 20.05
N PHE A 458 6.75 8.14 19.01
CA PHE A 458 5.37 8.58 19.03
C PHE A 458 4.56 7.91 20.16
N ARG A 459 4.69 6.58 20.32
CA ARG A 459 4.03 5.84 21.41
C ARG A 459 4.48 6.32 22.79
N ALA A 460 5.77 6.60 22.96
CA ALA A 460 6.30 7.13 24.21
C ALA A 460 5.79 8.56 24.50
N ALA A 461 5.79 9.44 23.49
CA ALA A 461 5.26 10.80 23.61
C ALA A 461 3.77 10.80 23.96
N ARG A 462 2.98 9.89 23.37
CA ARG A 462 1.57 9.71 23.71
C ARG A 462 1.37 9.32 25.17
N ALA A 463 2.10 8.32 25.67
CA ALA A 463 2.01 7.90 27.06
C ALA A 463 2.34 9.07 28.02
N ARG A 464 3.33 9.90 27.65
CA ARG A 464 3.67 11.12 28.39
C ARG A 464 2.52 12.14 28.41
N VAL A 465 1.84 12.36 27.28
CA VAL A 465 0.65 13.25 27.22
C VAL A 465 -0.45 12.76 28.17
N GLU A 466 -0.75 11.46 28.18
CA GLU A 466 -1.77 10.87 29.06
C GLU A 466 -1.41 11.06 30.55
N THR A 467 -0.16 10.83 30.93
CA THR A 467 0.34 11.09 32.30
C THR A 467 0.21 12.56 32.67
N LEU A 468 0.69 13.47 31.81
CA LEU A 468 0.65 14.91 32.08
C LEU A 468 -0.79 15.43 32.22
N ARG A 469 -1.73 14.95 31.40
CA ARG A 469 -3.15 15.30 31.51
C ARG A 469 -3.76 14.86 32.85
N THR A 470 -3.35 13.69 33.34
CA THR A 470 -3.81 13.18 34.65
C THR A 470 -3.29 14.08 35.78
N GLU A 471 -2.02 14.45 35.73
CA GLU A 471 -1.43 15.36 36.73
C GLU A 471 -2.03 16.77 36.68
N VAL A 472 -2.31 17.30 35.49
CA VAL A 472 -3.03 18.58 35.33
C VAL A 472 -4.42 18.50 35.97
N ALA A 473 -5.16 17.41 35.73
CA ALA A 473 -6.48 17.21 36.33
C ALA A 473 -6.43 17.11 37.86
N GLU A 474 -5.39 16.46 38.41
CA GLU A 474 -5.17 16.40 39.87
C GLU A 474 -4.81 17.76 40.47
N LEU A 475 -3.95 18.54 39.81
CA LEU A 475 -3.58 19.88 40.26
C LEU A 475 -4.80 20.81 40.22
N GLU A 476 -5.57 20.77 39.14
CA GLU A 476 -6.78 21.57 38.97
C GLU A 476 -7.82 21.25 40.05
N TRP A 477 -7.98 19.98 40.40
CA TRP A 477 -8.89 19.54 41.46
C TRP A 477 -8.62 20.22 42.81
N HIS A 478 -7.36 20.50 43.12
CA HIS A 478 -6.94 21.12 44.38
C HIS A 478 -6.80 22.64 44.30
N LEU A 479 -6.94 23.23 43.11
CA LEU A 479 -6.65 24.65 42.88
C LEU A 479 -7.95 25.46 42.91
N HIS A 480 -8.10 26.34 43.91
CA HIS A 480 -9.26 27.22 43.95
C HIS A 480 -9.06 28.48 43.10
N GLY A 481 -10.13 28.94 42.43
CA GLY A 481 -10.08 30.08 41.52
C GLY A 481 -9.60 31.40 42.15
N HIS A 482 -9.68 31.56 43.47
CA HIS A 482 -9.25 32.74 44.21
C HIS A 482 -7.78 32.69 44.69
N GLU A 483 -7.09 31.57 44.47
CA GLU A 483 -5.70 31.43 44.92
C GLU A 483 -4.75 32.42 44.21
N PRO A 484 -3.70 32.88 44.92
CA PRO A 484 -2.71 33.79 44.36
C PRO A 484 -1.98 33.16 43.17
N ILE A 485 -1.48 34.01 42.27
CA ILE A 485 -0.84 33.59 41.02
C ILE A 485 0.29 32.58 41.25
N GLU A 486 1.03 32.74 42.35
CA GLU A 486 2.14 31.85 42.74
C GLU A 486 1.69 30.39 42.91
N ALA A 487 0.49 30.16 43.46
CA ALA A 487 -0.08 28.82 43.61
C ALA A 487 -0.56 28.22 42.27
N LYS A 488 -0.97 29.08 41.33
CA LYS A 488 -1.43 28.68 39.99
C LYS A 488 -0.31 28.42 38.98
N ARG A 489 0.92 28.91 39.24
CA ARG A 489 2.06 28.75 38.32
C ARG A 489 2.42 27.29 38.07
N SER A 490 2.33 26.42 39.08
CA SER A 490 2.61 24.99 38.93
C SER A 490 1.62 24.33 37.96
N PHE A 491 0.33 24.65 38.09
CA PHE A 491 -0.73 24.22 37.19
C PHE A 491 -0.50 24.70 35.75
N TRP A 492 -0.29 26.01 35.53
CA TRP A 492 -0.04 26.54 34.18
C TRP A 492 1.23 26.00 33.54
N SER A 493 2.28 25.75 34.35
CA SER A 493 3.49 25.10 33.86
C SER A 493 3.18 23.69 33.36
N ARG A 494 2.31 22.95 34.05
CA ARG A 494 1.93 21.60 33.65
C ARG A 494 1.00 21.58 32.43
N GLU A 495 0.11 22.56 32.30
CA GLU A 495 -0.67 22.78 31.07
C GLU A 495 0.23 23.10 29.86
N ALA A 496 1.27 23.92 30.06
CA ALA A 496 2.26 24.21 29.04
C ALA A 496 3.03 22.93 28.64
N ASP A 497 3.43 22.09 29.60
CA ASP A 497 4.06 20.79 29.35
C ASP A 497 3.15 19.87 28.51
N VAL A 498 1.84 19.84 28.79
CA VAL A 498 0.87 19.08 27.98
C VAL A 498 0.86 19.59 26.54
N THR A 499 0.80 20.91 26.35
CA THR A 499 0.76 21.54 25.02
C THR A 499 2.03 21.24 24.21
N GLU A 500 3.20 21.29 24.85
CA GLU A 500 4.47 20.93 24.22
C GLU A 500 4.53 19.44 23.86
N ALA A 501 4.13 18.56 24.78
CA ALA A 501 4.12 17.12 24.56
C ALA A 501 3.14 16.71 23.44
N VAL A 502 1.97 17.33 23.35
CA VAL A 502 1.02 17.13 22.24
C VAL A 502 1.65 17.56 20.91
N SER A 503 2.33 18.70 20.87
CA SER A 503 3.02 19.19 19.67
C SER A 503 4.15 18.24 19.22
N GLU A 504 4.93 17.71 20.17
CA GLU A 504 5.94 16.68 19.91
C GLU A 504 5.32 15.40 19.34
N MET A 505 4.25 14.91 19.97
CA MET A 505 3.52 13.71 19.54
C MET A 505 3.01 13.85 18.08
N GLN A 506 2.42 15.00 17.71
CA GLN A 506 1.93 15.22 16.33
C GLN A 506 3.07 15.27 15.30
N ARG A 507 4.24 15.84 15.65
CA ARG A 507 5.42 15.82 14.78
C ARG A 507 5.93 14.39 14.55
N LEU A 508 6.04 13.60 15.61
CA LEU A 508 6.50 12.20 15.53
C LEU A 508 5.54 11.33 14.73
N TYR A 509 4.23 11.49 14.94
CA TYR A 509 3.19 10.84 14.13
C TYR A 509 3.36 11.16 12.64
N SER A 510 3.48 12.44 12.31
CA SER A 510 3.60 12.91 10.92
C SER A 510 4.87 12.38 10.25
N GLY A 511 5.99 12.39 10.98
CA GLY A 511 7.26 11.83 10.51
C GLY A 511 7.18 10.32 10.27
N ALA A 512 6.60 9.56 11.20
CA ALA A 512 6.42 8.12 11.04
C ALA A 512 5.54 7.78 9.84
N ALA A 513 4.40 8.47 9.68
CA ALA A 513 3.50 8.28 8.54
C ALA A 513 4.19 8.58 7.20
N GLN A 514 4.96 9.68 7.12
CA GLN A 514 5.73 10.03 5.92
C GLN A 514 6.79 8.98 5.58
N ALA A 515 7.51 8.47 6.58
CA ALA A 515 8.50 7.42 6.38
C ALA A 515 7.88 6.13 5.82
N PHE A 516 6.75 5.67 6.38
CA PHE A 516 6.06 4.49 5.87
C PHE A 516 5.45 4.71 4.48
N MET A 517 4.86 5.88 4.20
CA MET A 517 4.38 6.21 2.85
C MET A 517 5.52 6.21 1.82
N ALA A 518 6.69 6.75 2.19
CA ALA A 518 7.88 6.70 1.34
C ALA A 518 8.36 5.26 1.11
N ALA A 519 8.35 4.41 2.13
CA ALA A 519 8.70 3.00 2.00
C ALA A 519 7.80 2.25 1.02
N ILE A 520 6.47 2.49 1.10
CA ILE A 520 5.47 1.93 0.16
C ILE A 520 5.68 2.49 -1.25
N GLY A 521 6.04 3.77 -1.39
CA GLY A 521 6.36 4.40 -2.67
C GLY A 521 7.56 3.77 -3.38
N PHE A 522 8.54 3.28 -2.63
CA PHE A 522 9.67 2.52 -3.19
C PHE A 522 9.32 1.06 -3.49
N ASP A 523 8.50 0.42 -2.64
CA ASP A 523 8.08 -0.97 -2.78
C ASP A 523 6.60 -1.15 -2.37
N LEU A 524 5.73 -1.28 -3.37
CA LEU A 524 4.28 -1.44 -3.18
C LEU A 524 3.90 -2.77 -2.51
N SER A 525 4.81 -3.75 -2.49
CA SER A 525 4.61 -5.06 -1.85
C SER A 525 5.07 -5.10 -0.40
N ASN A 526 5.54 -3.97 0.16
CA ASN A 526 5.98 -3.91 1.54
C ASN A 526 4.79 -3.88 2.52
N ASP A 527 4.32 -5.08 2.87
CA ASP A 527 3.19 -5.28 3.80
C ASP A 527 3.51 -4.81 5.22
N GLN A 528 4.78 -4.82 5.63
CA GLN A 528 5.18 -4.30 6.95
C GLN A 528 4.92 -2.80 7.03
N ALA A 529 5.41 -2.02 6.05
CA ALA A 529 5.18 -0.58 5.99
C ALA A 529 3.68 -0.25 5.92
N SER A 530 2.92 -1.01 5.12
CA SER A 530 1.48 -0.85 4.98
C SER A 530 0.75 -1.09 6.31
N ASN A 531 1.05 -2.19 7.00
CA ASN A 531 0.43 -2.50 8.28
C ASN A 531 0.81 -1.50 9.39
N GLU A 532 2.06 -1.07 9.46
CA GLU A 532 2.48 -0.04 10.45
C GLU A 532 1.83 1.32 10.18
N LEU A 533 1.67 1.70 8.92
CA LEU A 533 0.91 2.89 8.55
C LEU A 533 -0.58 2.75 8.91
N ALA A 534 -1.16 1.57 8.69
CA ALA A 534 -2.53 1.28 9.13
C ALA A 534 -2.69 1.39 10.65
N ARG A 535 -1.67 1.00 11.44
CA ARG A 535 -1.69 1.18 12.91
C ARG A 535 -1.72 2.65 13.31
N LEU A 536 -0.96 3.50 12.63
CA LEU A 536 -0.98 4.94 12.87
C LEU A 536 -2.34 5.54 12.56
N TYR A 537 -2.93 5.19 11.42
CA TYR A 537 -4.28 5.65 11.08
C TYR A 537 -5.36 5.07 12.00
N TRP A 538 -5.19 3.85 12.49
CA TRP A 538 -6.07 3.25 13.48
C TRP A 538 -6.11 4.06 14.77
N PHE A 539 -4.96 4.57 15.21
CA PHE A 539 -4.91 5.49 16.35
C PHE A 539 -5.75 6.74 16.10
N LYS A 540 -5.61 7.40 14.95
CA LYS A 540 -6.41 8.59 14.60
C LYS A 540 -7.89 8.31 14.45
N LEU A 541 -8.23 7.12 13.95
CA LEU A 541 -9.62 6.67 13.92
C LEU A 541 -10.20 6.59 15.33
N ARG A 542 -9.47 5.99 16.29
CA ARG A 542 -9.93 5.93 17.69
C ARG A 542 -10.02 7.30 18.36
N GLU A 543 -9.07 8.20 18.07
CA GLU A 543 -9.11 9.59 18.57
C GLU A 543 -10.38 10.30 18.08
N ALA A 544 -10.68 10.21 16.78
CA ALA A 544 -11.89 10.77 16.17
C ALA A 544 -13.18 10.15 16.72
N GLU A 545 -13.21 8.82 16.94
CA GLU A 545 -14.35 8.11 17.55
C GLU A 545 -14.61 8.61 18.98
N LEU A 546 -13.56 8.88 19.76
CA LEU A 546 -13.67 9.38 21.13
C LEU A 546 -14.17 10.83 21.18
N GLU A 547 -13.76 11.65 20.21
CA GLU A 547 -14.14 13.06 20.06
C GLU A 547 -15.52 13.24 19.42
N GLY A 548 -16.05 12.21 18.75
CA GLY A 548 -17.33 12.28 18.03
C GLY A 548 -17.24 13.06 16.71
N ASP A 549 -16.05 13.19 16.13
CA ASP A 549 -15.85 13.82 14.82
C ASP A 549 -16.12 12.81 13.69
N GLU A 550 -17.37 12.75 13.24
CA GLU A 550 -17.80 11.81 12.19
C GLU A 550 -17.00 11.95 10.89
N ALA A 551 -16.61 13.18 10.51
CA ALA A 551 -15.86 13.43 9.29
C ALA A 551 -14.44 12.83 9.40
N ALA A 552 -13.79 13.02 10.54
CA ALA A 552 -12.50 12.42 10.82
C ALA A 552 -12.60 10.89 10.95
N VAL A 553 -13.67 10.35 11.54
CA VAL A 553 -13.90 8.89 11.61
C VAL A 553 -13.96 8.28 10.21
N ILE A 554 -14.75 8.86 9.29
CA ILE A 554 -14.86 8.37 7.91
C ILE A 554 -13.50 8.42 7.21
N ALA A 555 -12.79 9.55 7.31
CA ALA A 555 -11.50 9.75 6.64
C ALA A 555 -10.45 8.73 7.12
N HIS A 556 -10.27 8.59 8.44
CA HIS A 556 -9.26 7.69 9.00
C HIS A 556 -9.63 6.22 8.80
N ARG A 557 -10.92 5.88 8.81
CA ARG A 557 -11.38 4.51 8.51
C ARG A 557 -11.02 4.09 7.09
N LEU A 558 -11.17 4.99 6.12
CA LEU A 558 -10.73 4.76 4.74
C LEU A 558 -9.22 4.55 4.65
N MET A 559 -8.43 5.35 5.38
CA MET A 559 -6.98 5.21 5.40
C MET A 559 -6.55 3.86 6.02
N VAL A 560 -7.16 3.45 7.14
CA VAL A 560 -6.93 2.11 7.71
C VAL A 560 -7.25 1.03 6.68
N ALA A 561 -8.42 1.09 6.03
CA ALA A 561 -8.82 0.09 5.04
C ALA A 561 -7.86 0.03 3.84
N THR A 562 -7.32 1.17 3.40
CA THR A 562 -6.40 1.27 2.27
C THR A 562 -5.08 0.55 2.52
N TYR A 563 -4.53 0.70 3.73
CA TYR A 563 -3.22 0.18 4.09
C TYR A 563 -3.26 -1.14 4.88
N ASN A 564 -4.43 -1.57 5.33
CA ASN A 564 -4.61 -2.84 6.04
C ASN A 564 -4.29 -4.03 5.13
N ARG A 565 -3.38 -4.90 5.57
CA ARG A 565 -3.04 -6.18 4.92
C ARG A 565 -3.46 -7.35 5.80
N GLY A 566 -4.71 -7.32 6.25
CA GLY A 566 -5.32 -8.37 7.09
C GLY A 566 -5.19 -8.16 8.61
N PHE A 567 -4.36 -7.21 9.07
CA PHE A 567 -4.11 -7.00 10.50
C PHE A 567 -5.35 -6.49 11.26
N PHE A 568 -6.18 -5.65 10.63
CA PHE A 568 -7.35 -5.02 11.23
C PHE A 568 -8.69 -5.62 10.82
N ASP A 569 -8.72 -6.76 10.12
CA ASP A 569 -9.97 -7.29 9.52
C ASP A 569 -11.06 -7.56 10.56
N GLN A 570 -10.69 -8.16 11.69
CA GLN A 570 -11.65 -8.45 12.76
C GLN A 570 -12.10 -7.18 13.48
N GLN A 571 -11.18 -6.23 13.73
CA GLN A 571 -11.56 -4.96 14.35
C GLN A 571 -12.39 -4.10 13.38
N MET A 572 -12.15 -4.14 12.07
CA MET A 572 -12.89 -3.35 11.08
C MET A 572 -14.33 -3.81 10.87
N LYS A 573 -14.63 -5.10 11.12
CA LYS A 573 -16.00 -5.63 11.15
C LYS A 573 -16.88 -4.95 12.21
N GLY A 574 -16.26 -4.42 13.28
CA GLY A 574 -16.94 -3.56 14.25
C GLY A 574 -17.96 -4.28 15.14
N GLU A 575 -17.81 -5.58 15.37
CA GLU A 575 -18.67 -6.34 16.29
C GLU A 575 -18.03 -6.47 17.68
N GLY A 576 -18.78 -6.14 18.73
CA GLY A 576 -18.47 -6.49 20.11
C GLY A 576 -19.22 -7.76 20.52
N ARG A 577 -18.85 -8.33 21.66
CA ARG A 577 -19.52 -9.50 22.26
C ARG A 577 -20.11 -9.12 23.61
N VAL A 578 -21.33 -9.56 23.87
CA VAL A 578 -21.98 -9.34 25.16
C VAL A 578 -22.29 -10.66 25.84
N VAL A 579 -22.00 -10.73 27.13
CA VAL A 579 -22.48 -11.76 28.04
C VAL A 579 -23.57 -11.13 28.90
N ILE A 580 -24.76 -11.72 28.91
CA ILE A 580 -25.94 -11.17 29.59
C ILE A 580 -26.45 -12.17 30.62
N ARG A 581 -26.52 -11.75 31.88
CA ARG A 581 -27.02 -12.54 33.00
C ARG A 581 -28.07 -11.74 33.77
N SER A 582 -29.03 -12.45 34.35
CA SER A 582 -30.04 -11.83 35.20
C SER A 582 -30.36 -12.64 36.46
N ASP A 583 -30.94 -11.97 37.43
CA ASP A 583 -31.57 -12.54 38.62
C ASP A 583 -33.05 -12.09 38.68
N PRO A 584 -34.03 -12.99 38.52
CA PRO A 584 -33.90 -14.43 38.26
C PRO A 584 -33.35 -14.74 36.85
N PRO A 585 -32.86 -15.97 36.57
CA PRO A 585 -32.56 -16.41 35.21
C PRO A 585 -33.84 -16.67 34.40
N GLY A 586 -33.74 -16.81 33.08
CA GLY A 586 -34.88 -17.05 32.19
C GLY A 586 -35.64 -15.79 31.77
N VAL A 587 -35.03 -14.62 31.95
CA VAL A 587 -35.62 -13.31 31.61
C VAL A 587 -35.47 -13.07 30.12
N SER A 588 -36.54 -12.62 29.46
CA SER A 588 -36.52 -12.26 28.04
C SER A 588 -35.70 -11.00 27.82
N VAL A 589 -34.84 -11.01 26.81
CA VAL A 589 -33.95 -9.88 26.47
C VAL A 589 -34.20 -9.44 25.04
N THR A 590 -34.56 -8.16 24.88
CA THR A 590 -34.54 -7.46 23.60
C THR A 590 -33.41 -6.44 23.60
N ALA A 591 -32.75 -6.28 22.45
CA ALA A 591 -31.71 -5.28 22.25
C ALA A 591 -32.18 -4.29 21.19
N ALA A 592 -32.27 -3.01 21.55
CA ALA A 592 -32.63 -1.93 20.64
C ALA A 592 -31.44 -1.00 20.44
N ARG A 593 -31.15 -0.61 19.19
CA ARG A 593 -30.09 0.36 18.91
C ARG A 593 -30.63 1.78 19.15
N TYR A 594 -29.82 2.66 19.75
CA TYR A 594 -30.14 4.08 19.78
C TYR A 594 -29.91 4.71 18.39
N VAL A 595 -30.94 5.37 17.87
CA VAL A 595 -30.92 6.10 16.61
C VAL A 595 -31.42 7.51 16.87
N GLU A 596 -30.78 8.51 16.26
CA GLU A 596 -31.24 9.90 16.35
C GLU A 596 -32.46 10.12 15.43
N VAL A 597 -33.60 10.44 16.04
CA VAL A 597 -34.87 10.79 15.36
C VAL A 597 -35.42 12.04 16.01
N ASP A 598 -35.74 13.05 15.20
CA ASP A 598 -36.25 14.35 15.68
C ASP A 598 -35.37 14.96 16.79
N LEU A 599 -34.04 14.91 16.60
CA LEU A 599 -33.01 15.39 17.54
C LEU A 599 -32.89 14.60 18.85
N GLN A 600 -33.62 13.48 19.01
CA GLN A 600 -33.61 12.63 20.20
C GLN A 600 -33.04 11.24 19.90
N LEU A 601 -32.24 10.70 20.81
CA LEU A 601 -31.78 9.31 20.76
C LEU A 601 -32.91 8.39 21.24
N GLN A 602 -33.54 7.72 20.28
CA GLN A 602 -34.62 6.76 20.54
C GLN A 602 -34.11 5.34 20.29
N ALA A 603 -34.51 4.40 21.16
CA ALA A 603 -34.21 3.00 21.00
C ALA A 603 -35.19 2.38 19.99
N LEU A 604 -34.80 2.36 18.71
CA LEU A 604 -35.60 1.93 17.56
C LEU A 604 -34.73 0.93 16.79
N MET A 605 -35.25 -0.21 16.34
CA MET A 605 -34.51 -1.42 15.86
C MET A 605 -34.32 -2.48 16.97
N GLU A 606 -35.44 -2.99 17.48
CA GLU A 606 -35.46 -4.08 18.45
C GLU A 606 -35.12 -5.42 17.80
N GLU A 607 -34.20 -6.15 18.43
CA GLU A 607 -33.82 -7.51 18.09
C GLU A 607 -34.02 -8.41 19.32
N GLU A 608 -34.88 -9.42 19.22
CA GLU A 608 -34.99 -10.45 20.26
C GLU A 608 -33.68 -11.24 20.35
N LYS A 609 -33.10 -11.35 21.56
CA LYS A 609 -31.86 -12.09 21.81
C LYS A 609 -32.10 -13.43 22.51
N GLY A 610 -33.29 -13.65 23.07
CA GLY A 610 -33.69 -14.85 23.79
C GLY A 610 -33.72 -14.63 25.30
N THR A 611 -33.60 -15.69 26.08
CA THR A 611 -33.73 -15.66 27.55
C THR A 611 -32.39 -15.84 28.26
N THR A 612 -32.14 -15.12 29.36
CA THR A 612 -30.89 -15.24 30.12
C THR A 612 -30.68 -16.64 30.73
N PRO A 613 -29.40 -17.08 30.90
CA PRO A 613 -28.17 -16.38 30.54
C PRO A 613 -27.84 -16.51 29.05
N LEU A 614 -27.39 -15.42 28.44
CA LEU A 614 -26.98 -15.35 27.04
C LEU A 614 -25.46 -15.15 26.97
N ASN A 615 -24.77 -15.98 26.19
CA ASN A 615 -23.31 -15.93 26.06
C ASN A 615 -22.90 -15.54 24.64
N ASN A 616 -21.88 -14.68 24.53
CA ASN A 616 -21.21 -14.35 23.28
C ASN A 616 -22.13 -13.74 22.20
N ILE A 617 -23.13 -12.97 22.63
CA ILE A 617 -24.08 -12.31 21.72
C ILE A 617 -23.35 -11.24 20.92
N PRO A 618 -23.31 -11.33 19.57
CA PRO A 618 -22.75 -10.28 18.75
C PRO A 618 -23.69 -9.07 18.77
N LEU A 619 -23.12 -7.89 19.03
CA LEU A 619 -23.78 -6.61 18.77
C LEU A 619 -22.83 -5.75 17.93
N ALA A 620 -23.39 -5.03 16.97
CA ALA A 620 -22.63 -4.03 16.23
C ALA A 620 -22.20 -2.89 17.16
N GLU A 621 -21.07 -2.27 16.85
CA GLU A 621 -20.59 -1.08 17.56
C GLU A 621 -21.67 0.01 17.65
N GLY A 622 -21.78 0.62 18.82
CA GLY A 622 -22.67 1.74 19.08
C GLY A 622 -23.37 1.66 20.44
N ASN A 623 -24.35 2.53 20.61
CA ASN A 623 -25.15 2.62 21.83
C ASN A 623 -26.41 1.77 21.69
N TRP A 624 -26.67 0.92 22.68
CA TRP A 624 -27.80 0.00 22.72
C TRP A 624 -28.57 0.15 24.02
N GLN A 625 -29.86 -0.15 23.98
CA GLN A 625 -30.69 -0.38 25.15
C GLN A 625 -31.05 -1.86 25.20
N LEU A 626 -30.65 -2.54 26.27
CA LEU A 626 -31.16 -3.87 26.58
C LEU A 626 -32.41 -3.73 27.45
N CYS A 627 -33.52 -4.30 27.02
CA CYS A 627 -34.74 -4.37 27.81
C CYS A 627 -34.93 -5.80 28.33
N PHE A 628 -35.25 -5.90 29.61
CA PHE A 628 -35.39 -7.16 30.32
C PHE A 628 -36.82 -7.31 30.82
N GLU A 629 -37.49 -8.37 30.36
CA GLU A 629 -38.89 -8.62 30.67
C GLU A 629 -39.09 -10.03 31.22
N HIS A 630 -39.84 -10.11 32.33
CA HIS A 630 -40.26 -11.38 32.90
C HIS A 630 -41.63 -11.22 33.59
N PRO A 631 -42.58 -12.15 33.39
CA PRO A 631 -43.87 -12.09 34.06
C PRO A 631 -43.74 -11.96 35.59
N GLY A 632 -44.45 -10.99 36.18
CA GLY A 632 -44.44 -10.73 37.62
C GLY A 632 -43.27 -9.87 38.12
N TYR A 633 -42.40 -9.38 37.24
CA TYR A 633 -41.30 -8.47 37.57
C TYR A 633 -41.45 -7.15 36.82
N MET A 634 -40.83 -6.09 37.35
CA MET A 634 -40.71 -4.81 36.69
C MET A 634 -39.74 -4.91 35.50
N GLU A 635 -40.07 -4.24 34.40
CA GLU A 635 -39.18 -4.09 33.24
C GLU A 635 -37.91 -3.34 33.65
N VAL A 636 -36.74 -3.82 33.19
CA VAL A 636 -35.46 -3.15 33.41
C VAL A 636 -34.87 -2.71 32.09
N ARG A 637 -34.51 -1.43 32.00
CA ARG A 637 -33.82 -0.83 30.86
C ARG A 637 -32.35 -0.65 31.21
N CYS A 638 -31.46 -1.27 30.44
CA CYS A 638 -30.02 -1.19 30.64
C CYS A 638 -29.36 -0.63 29.37
N PRO A 639 -29.07 0.67 29.30
CA PRO A 639 -28.25 1.22 28.24
C PRO A 639 -26.82 0.69 28.36
N ILE A 640 -26.24 0.29 27.23
CA ILE A 640 -24.86 -0.17 27.11
C ILE A 640 -24.21 0.48 25.89
N GLN A 641 -22.90 0.68 25.96
CA GLN A 641 -22.09 1.07 24.81
C GLN A 641 -21.27 -0.16 24.39
N ILE A 642 -21.27 -0.46 23.10
CA ILE A 642 -20.49 -1.56 22.51
C ILE A 642 -19.36 -0.96 21.71
N ASP A 643 -18.13 -1.16 22.17
CA ASP A 643 -16.94 -0.84 21.39
C ASP A 643 -16.44 -2.06 20.60
N ARG A 644 -15.70 -1.81 19.51
CA ARG A 644 -15.21 -2.86 18.60
C ARG A 644 -14.32 -3.88 19.32
N GLY A 645 -14.65 -5.16 19.19
CA GLY A 645 -13.87 -6.27 19.76
C GLY A 645 -13.91 -6.34 21.29
N GLU A 646 -14.71 -5.51 21.95
CA GLU A 646 -14.93 -5.57 23.40
C GLU A 646 -15.77 -6.80 23.77
N VAL A 647 -15.51 -7.35 24.95
CA VAL A 647 -16.43 -8.27 25.61
C VAL A 647 -17.05 -7.57 26.81
N SER A 648 -18.31 -7.18 26.70
CA SER A 648 -19.05 -6.52 27.78
C SER A 648 -19.85 -7.55 28.58
N ASP A 649 -19.80 -7.45 29.91
CA ASP A 649 -20.49 -8.35 30.83
C ASP A 649 -21.60 -7.57 31.55
N VAL A 650 -22.85 -7.89 31.19
CA VAL A 650 -24.05 -7.23 31.70
C VAL A 650 -24.74 -8.17 32.68
N VAL A 651 -24.85 -7.71 33.92
CA VAL A 651 -25.57 -8.41 34.98
C VAL A 651 -26.64 -7.47 35.52
N VAL A 652 -27.89 -7.90 35.48
CA VAL A 652 -29.04 -7.11 35.96
C VAL A 652 -29.93 -7.90 36.90
N ARG A 653 -30.51 -7.21 37.87
CA ARG A 653 -31.48 -7.78 38.81
C ARG A 653 -32.86 -7.27 38.45
N LEU A 654 -33.87 -8.13 38.49
CA LEU A 654 -35.27 -7.74 38.31
C LEU A 654 -35.97 -7.81 39.66
N PHE A 655 -36.83 -6.84 39.92
CA PHE A 655 -37.57 -6.72 41.18
C PHE A 655 -39.07 -6.84 40.92
N ARG A 656 -39.80 -7.39 41.89
CA ARG A 656 -41.26 -7.36 41.84
C ARG A 656 -41.79 -5.95 42.12
N PRO A 657 -43.01 -5.60 41.66
CA PRO A 657 -43.60 -4.29 41.94
C PRO A 657 -43.58 -3.90 43.43
N GLU A 658 -43.85 -4.84 44.33
CA GLU A 658 -43.83 -4.62 45.78
C GLU A 658 -42.41 -4.42 46.36
N GLU A 659 -41.38 -4.98 45.72
CA GLU A 659 -39.98 -4.82 46.13
C GLU A 659 -39.42 -3.49 45.59
N GLN A 660 -39.72 -3.16 44.34
CA GLN A 660 -39.25 -1.95 43.65
C GLN A 660 -40.03 -0.69 44.06
N GLY A 661 -41.31 -0.82 44.36
CA GLY A 661 -42.21 0.33 44.48
C GLY A 661 -42.49 0.99 43.12
N GLU A 662 -43.75 1.31 42.86
CA GLU A 662 -44.22 1.79 41.55
C GLU A 662 -43.59 3.12 41.10
N HIS A 663 -43.01 3.88 42.02
CA HIS A 663 -42.42 5.20 41.75
C HIS A 663 -40.89 5.18 41.60
N TYR A 664 -40.23 4.03 41.77
CA TYR A 664 -38.78 3.91 41.61
C TYR A 664 -38.39 3.13 40.37
N LEU A 665 -37.25 3.49 39.79
CA LEU A 665 -36.62 2.83 38.66
C LEU A 665 -35.29 2.23 39.10
N TYR A 666 -35.06 0.98 38.73
CA TYR A 666 -33.78 0.32 38.99
C TYR A 666 -32.72 0.80 38.00
N VAL A 667 -31.60 1.27 38.54
CA VAL A 667 -30.40 1.65 37.77
C VAL A 667 -29.31 0.63 38.09
N PRO A 668 -28.95 -0.25 37.14
CA PRO A 668 -27.86 -1.19 37.31
C PRO A 668 -26.55 -0.48 37.65
N GLY A 669 -25.80 -1.03 38.61
CA GLY A 669 -24.49 -0.56 39.04
C GLY A 669 -23.40 -0.77 37.99
N GLY A 670 -22.15 -0.50 38.38
CA GLY A 670 -20.99 -0.66 37.50
C GLY A 670 -20.38 0.65 37.02
N ASN A 671 -19.34 0.49 36.19
CA ASN A 671 -18.51 1.59 35.71
C ASN A 671 -19.23 2.38 34.61
N PHE A 672 -19.10 3.70 34.63
CA PHE A 672 -19.52 4.58 33.55
C PHE A 672 -18.57 5.77 33.42
N MET A 673 -18.56 6.42 32.26
CA MET A 673 -17.78 7.64 32.06
C MET A 673 -18.55 8.83 32.66
N MET A 674 -17.95 9.52 33.63
CA MET A 674 -18.47 10.72 34.29
C MET A 674 -17.76 11.98 33.78
N GLY A 675 -18.46 13.11 33.71
CA GLY A 675 -17.93 14.40 33.28
C GLY A 675 -17.53 14.47 31.80
N GLY A 676 -16.65 15.42 31.48
CA GLY A 676 -16.01 15.55 30.17
C GLY A 676 -16.77 16.35 29.11
N ASP A 677 -17.56 17.35 29.53
CA ASP A 677 -18.22 18.34 28.67
C ASP A 677 -17.58 19.73 28.88
N ASP A 678 -16.53 20.01 28.10
CA ASP A 678 -15.69 21.21 28.25
C ASP A 678 -16.44 22.52 27.98
N ALA A 679 -17.61 22.46 27.33
CA ALA A 679 -18.46 23.61 27.08
C ALA A 679 -19.35 23.97 28.28
N CYS A 680 -19.44 23.10 29.28
CA CYS A 680 -20.35 23.22 30.41
C CYS A 680 -19.64 23.84 31.63
N VAL A 681 -20.27 24.85 32.23
CA VAL A 681 -19.73 25.55 33.41
C VAL A 681 -19.55 24.57 34.57
N SER A 682 -18.37 24.60 35.18
CA SER A 682 -17.98 23.80 36.35
C SER A 682 -18.12 22.29 36.19
N ALA A 683 -18.26 21.77 34.96
CA ALA A 683 -18.32 20.34 34.71
C ALA A 683 -17.08 19.63 35.24
N ARG A 684 -17.24 18.42 35.78
CA ARG A 684 -16.11 17.61 36.20
C ARG A 684 -15.32 17.14 34.97
N HIS A 685 -14.02 16.98 35.16
CA HIS A 685 -13.15 16.29 34.20
C HIS A 685 -13.61 14.89 33.92
N ARG A 686 -13.33 14.45 32.70
CA ARG A 686 -13.65 13.10 32.24
C ARG A 686 -12.93 12.06 33.09
N ARG A 687 -13.68 11.14 33.71
CA ARG A 687 -13.15 10.01 34.48
C ARG A 687 -14.08 8.82 34.48
N VAL A 688 -13.55 7.63 34.71
CA VAL A 688 -14.36 6.43 34.96
C VAL A 688 -14.82 6.45 36.42
N ALA A 689 -16.13 6.51 36.65
CA ALA A 689 -16.75 6.42 37.96
C ALA A 689 -17.43 5.05 38.14
N HIS A 690 -17.49 4.56 39.38
CA HIS A 690 -18.17 3.33 39.74
C HIS A 690 -19.29 3.65 40.73
N VAL A 691 -20.49 3.14 40.48
CA VAL A 691 -21.61 3.21 41.43
C VAL A 691 -22.18 1.82 41.66
N PRO A 692 -22.65 1.50 42.89
CA PRO A 692 -23.39 0.28 43.14
C PRO A 692 -24.75 0.29 42.41
N ASP A 693 -25.48 -0.82 42.49
CA ASP A 693 -26.89 -0.88 42.12
C ASP A 693 -27.70 0.06 43.02
N PHE A 694 -28.64 0.82 42.45
CA PHE A 694 -29.54 1.68 43.21
C PHE A 694 -30.91 1.82 42.53
N LEU A 695 -31.88 2.30 43.29
CA LEU A 695 -33.21 2.62 42.82
C LEU A 695 -33.43 4.13 42.96
N MET A 696 -33.83 4.78 41.88
CA MET A 696 -34.06 6.22 41.84
C MET A 696 -35.53 6.51 41.59
N ALA A 697 -36.08 7.49 42.31
CA ALA A 697 -37.43 7.96 42.06
C ALA A 697 -37.56 8.47 40.61
N ARG A 698 -38.66 8.07 39.95
CA ARG A 698 -38.94 8.44 38.56
C ARG A 698 -39.07 9.95 38.37
N TYR A 699 -39.60 10.64 39.37
CA TYR A 699 -39.84 12.08 39.41
C TYR A 699 -39.22 12.70 40.67
N PRO A 700 -38.97 14.02 40.68
CA PRO A 700 -38.67 14.78 41.90
C PRO A 700 -39.81 14.70 42.92
N VAL A 701 -39.50 14.92 44.20
CA VAL A 701 -40.52 14.98 45.25
C VAL A 701 -41.47 16.15 44.96
N THR A 702 -42.77 15.91 45.10
CA THR A 702 -43.83 16.88 44.81
C THR A 702 -44.28 17.64 46.06
N CYS A 703 -44.95 18.78 45.85
CA CYS A 703 -45.52 19.57 46.94
C CYS A 703 -46.50 18.76 47.79
N ILE A 704 -47.32 17.90 47.19
CA ILE A 704 -48.29 17.07 47.91
C ILE A 704 -47.62 15.96 48.75
N GLU A 705 -46.52 15.38 48.27
CA GLU A 705 -45.73 14.40 49.04
C GLU A 705 -45.05 15.08 50.23
N TYR A 706 -44.44 16.25 50.01
CA TYR A 706 -43.81 17.03 51.08
C TYR A 706 -44.84 17.57 52.09
N LEU A 707 -46.07 17.87 51.67
CA LEU A 707 -47.14 18.27 52.58
C LEU A 707 -47.44 17.17 53.60
N SER A 708 -47.43 15.90 53.18
CA SER A 708 -47.64 14.77 54.08
C SER A 708 -46.56 14.72 55.16
N PHE A 709 -45.30 14.99 54.79
CA PHE A 709 -44.19 15.08 55.74
C PHE A 709 -44.42 16.19 56.78
N ILE A 710 -44.82 17.38 56.32
CA ILE A 710 -45.06 18.52 57.22
C ILE A 710 -46.25 18.24 58.14
N GLN A 711 -47.33 17.65 57.64
CA GLN A 711 -48.51 17.30 58.43
C GLN A 711 -48.20 16.24 59.49
N ASP A 712 -47.50 15.16 59.12
CA ASP A 712 -47.06 14.14 60.07
C ASP A 712 -46.11 14.71 61.12
N THR A 713 -45.16 15.54 60.69
CA THR A 713 -44.21 16.20 61.59
C THR A 713 -44.93 17.17 62.53
N ALA A 714 -45.96 17.88 62.07
CA ALA A 714 -46.71 18.83 62.90
C ALA A 714 -47.45 18.16 64.06
N ILE A 715 -47.83 16.87 63.92
CA ILE A 715 -48.47 16.10 64.98
C ILE A 715 -47.50 15.80 66.12
N VAL A 716 -46.24 15.47 65.79
CA VAL A 716 -45.23 15.01 66.78
C VAL A 716 -44.25 16.11 67.20
N ASN A 717 -43.96 17.07 66.34
CA ASN A 717 -43.01 18.17 66.54
C ASN A 717 -43.49 19.43 65.76
N PRO A 718 -44.44 20.20 66.32
CA PRO A 718 -44.98 21.42 65.68
C PRO A 718 -43.91 22.46 65.32
N GLU A 719 -42.92 22.69 66.18
CA GLU A 719 -41.83 23.63 65.93
C GLU A 719 -40.94 23.15 64.77
N GLY A 720 -40.67 21.84 64.72
CA GLY A 720 -39.92 21.21 63.63
C GLY A 720 -40.65 21.32 62.28
N ALA A 721 -41.96 21.14 62.25
CA ALA A 721 -42.79 21.35 61.06
C ALA A 721 -42.80 22.83 60.63
N GLN A 722 -42.89 23.74 61.60
CA GLN A 722 -42.83 25.18 61.34
C GLN A 722 -41.49 25.60 60.76
N ALA A 723 -40.37 25.04 61.22
CA ALA A 723 -39.03 25.35 60.71
C ALA A 723 -38.85 24.91 59.24
N ARG A 724 -39.43 23.77 58.87
CA ARG A 724 -39.24 23.10 57.56
C ARG A 724 -40.33 23.42 56.53
N CYS A 725 -41.29 24.26 56.90
CA CYS A 725 -42.33 24.73 55.99
C CYS A 725 -41.72 25.62 54.89
N PRO A 726 -42.05 25.41 53.60
CA PRO A 726 -41.40 26.07 52.47
C PRO A 726 -41.42 27.61 52.54
N ARG A 727 -40.27 28.24 52.28
CA ARG A 727 -40.06 29.69 52.25
C ARG A 727 -38.85 30.08 51.39
N LEU A 728 -38.71 31.37 51.11
CA LEU A 728 -37.51 31.90 50.40
C LEU A 728 -36.46 32.46 51.34
N LYS A 729 -36.90 33.06 52.45
CA LYS A 729 -36.05 33.59 53.50
C LYS A 729 -36.73 33.35 54.83
N SER A 730 -35.94 33.19 55.89
CA SER A 730 -36.46 33.08 57.25
C SER A 730 -37.26 34.30 57.69
N SER A 731 -36.98 35.48 57.12
CA SER A 731 -37.71 36.73 57.34
C SER A 731 -39.01 36.88 56.54
N GLU A 732 -39.27 35.99 55.57
CA GLU A 732 -40.49 36.00 54.78
C GLU A 732 -41.52 35.00 55.33
N GLY A 733 -42.80 35.25 55.05
CA GLY A 733 -43.88 34.30 55.38
C GLY A 733 -43.79 33.01 54.55
N PHE A 734 -44.46 31.96 55.02
CA PHE A 734 -44.52 30.68 54.31
C PHE A 734 -45.10 30.84 52.91
N LEU A 735 -44.67 29.95 52.01
CA LEU A 735 -45.30 29.81 50.69
C LEU A 735 -46.67 29.12 50.81
N TRP A 736 -46.88 28.35 51.87
CA TRP A 736 -48.09 27.59 52.11
C TRP A 736 -49.02 28.25 53.13
N THR A 737 -50.30 27.87 53.06
CA THR A 737 -51.33 28.32 53.99
C THR A 737 -51.23 27.55 55.31
N VAL A 738 -51.31 28.28 56.42
CA VAL A 738 -51.36 27.69 57.77
C VAL A 738 -52.66 28.12 58.42
N SER A 739 -53.48 27.15 58.82
CA SER A 739 -54.76 27.40 59.47
C SER A 739 -54.55 27.95 60.89
N ALA A 740 -55.59 28.55 61.46
CA ALA A 740 -55.59 28.99 62.86
C ALA A 740 -55.38 27.83 63.86
N THR A 741 -55.62 26.58 63.44
CA THR A 741 -55.38 25.36 64.24
C THR A 741 -53.98 24.78 64.05
N GLY A 742 -53.10 25.46 63.30
CA GLY A 742 -51.73 25.00 63.03
C GLY A 742 -51.63 23.92 61.96
N THR A 743 -52.67 23.73 61.14
CA THR A 743 -52.68 22.76 60.04
C THR A 743 -52.12 23.40 58.77
N TYR A 744 -51.22 22.70 58.08
CA TYR A 744 -50.60 23.16 56.84
C TYR A 744 -51.39 22.65 55.63
N ASP A 745 -51.57 23.51 54.62
CA ASP A 745 -52.25 23.18 53.37
C ASP A 745 -51.66 23.97 52.18
N LEU A 746 -51.77 23.39 50.98
CA LEU A 746 -51.37 24.06 49.74
C LEU A 746 -52.31 25.24 49.46
N PRO A 747 -51.78 26.41 49.08
CA PRO A 747 -52.63 27.55 48.77
C PRO A 747 -53.39 27.30 47.47
N ALA A 748 -54.58 27.88 47.29
CA ALA A 748 -55.32 27.75 46.02
C ALA A 748 -54.60 28.45 44.85
N ARG A 749 -53.84 29.51 45.14
CA ARG A 749 -53.06 30.28 44.17
C ARG A 749 -51.71 30.69 44.74
N ASP A 750 -50.71 30.82 43.89
CA ASP A 750 -49.40 31.35 44.27
C ASP A 750 -49.43 32.87 44.52
N ARG A 751 -48.27 33.47 44.85
CA ARG A 751 -48.11 34.92 45.11
C ARG A 751 -48.43 35.78 43.88
N GLU A 752 -48.52 35.19 42.70
CA GLU A 752 -48.75 35.86 41.41
C GLU A 752 -50.19 35.63 40.89
N GLY A 753 -50.99 34.88 41.66
CA GLY A 753 -52.37 34.59 41.33
C GLY A 753 -52.55 33.42 40.36
N LEU A 754 -51.52 32.62 40.07
CA LEU A 754 -51.64 31.38 39.29
C LEU A 754 -52.18 30.24 40.17
N GLU A 755 -52.95 29.33 39.57
CA GLU A 755 -53.48 28.16 40.29
C GLU A 755 -52.35 27.25 40.75
N TRP A 756 -52.33 26.93 42.05
CA TRP A 756 -51.31 26.07 42.63
C TRP A 756 -51.55 24.61 42.22
N GLN A 757 -50.53 23.93 41.71
CA GLN A 757 -50.64 22.53 41.31
C GLN A 757 -50.01 21.61 42.39
N PRO A 758 -50.75 20.62 42.91
CA PRO A 758 -50.22 19.69 43.93
C PRO A 758 -49.00 18.88 43.49
N TYR A 759 -48.93 18.58 42.19
CA TYR A 759 -47.87 17.78 41.56
C TYR A 759 -46.71 18.63 41.02
N TRP A 760 -46.67 19.94 41.35
CA TRP A 760 -45.42 20.68 41.19
C TRP A 760 -44.33 20.05 42.05
N PRO A 761 -43.08 20.02 41.56
CA PRO A 761 -41.97 19.58 42.37
C PRO A 761 -41.83 20.51 43.59
N ILE A 762 -41.33 20.00 44.70
CA ILE A 762 -41.12 20.78 45.92
C ILE A 762 -39.98 21.78 45.72
N PHE A 763 -40.21 23.03 46.12
CA PHE A 763 -39.25 24.14 46.09
C PHE A 763 -39.40 25.00 47.35
N GLY A 764 -38.47 25.94 47.56
CA GLY A 764 -38.44 26.76 48.77
C GLY A 764 -38.05 25.97 50.02
N VAL A 765 -37.26 24.91 49.83
CA VAL A 765 -36.74 24.03 50.88
C VAL A 765 -35.22 23.95 50.76
N SER A 766 -34.55 23.75 51.90
CA SER A 766 -33.10 23.63 51.98
C SER A 766 -32.64 22.18 51.82
N TYR A 767 -31.32 21.96 51.72
CA TYR A 767 -30.76 20.61 51.75
C TYR A 767 -31.07 19.90 53.08
N ASP A 768 -31.03 20.63 54.19
CA ASP A 768 -31.33 20.08 55.52
C ASP A 768 -32.81 19.66 55.64
N ASP A 769 -33.71 20.41 55.02
CA ASP A 769 -35.14 20.06 54.91
C ASP A 769 -35.34 18.78 54.08
N ALA A 770 -34.66 18.70 52.93
CA ALA A 770 -34.69 17.53 52.05
C ALA A 770 -34.12 16.27 52.74
N SER A 771 -33.07 16.43 53.54
CA SER A 771 -32.47 15.35 54.34
C SER A 771 -33.44 14.87 55.43
N ALA A 772 -34.10 15.80 56.13
CA ALA A 772 -35.11 15.45 57.13
C ALA A 772 -36.34 14.75 56.51
N TYR A 773 -36.74 15.15 55.31
CA TYR A 773 -37.77 14.43 54.55
C TYR A 773 -37.34 12.99 54.26
N CYS A 774 -36.08 12.76 53.86
CA CYS A 774 -35.55 11.41 53.61
C CYS A 774 -35.59 10.53 54.87
N GLU A 775 -35.25 11.08 56.04
CA GLU A 775 -35.32 10.38 57.34
C GLU A 775 -36.76 10.01 57.73
N TRP A 776 -37.69 10.95 57.58
CA TRP A 776 -39.12 10.67 57.80
C TRP A 776 -39.64 9.61 56.84
N HIS A 777 -39.32 9.74 55.55
CA HIS A 777 -39.77 8.81 54.52
C HIS A 777 -39.20 7.41 54.77
N THR A 778 -37.93 7.32 55.20
CA THR A 778 -37.29 6.07 55.64
C THR A 778 -38.09 5.40 56.75
N THR A 779 -38.50 6.16 57.76
CA THR A 779 -39.30 5.65 58.89
C THR A 779 -40.69 5.17 58.43
N ARG A 780 -41.29 5.88 57.47
CA ARG A 780 -42.62 5.58 56.94
C ARG A 780 -42.66 4.31 56.08
N VAL A 781 -41.65 4.11 55.24
CA VAL A 781 -41.59 2.98 54.29
C VAL A 781 -40.77 1.79 54.80
N GLY A 782 -40.01 1.96 55.89
CA GLY A 782 -39.18 0.92 56.49
C GLY A 782 -37.94 0.54 55.66
N LEU A 783 -37.57 1.35 54.66
CA LEU A 783 -36.40 1.18 53.79
C LEU A 783 -35.57 2.45 53.82
N ALA A 784 -34.24 2.33 53.81
CA ALA A 784 -33.35 3.48 53.80
C ALA A 784 -33.54 4.32 52.52
N VAL A 785 -33.94 5.57 52.70
CA VAL A 785 -34.12 6.57 51.65
C VAL A 785 -33.17 7.74 51.89
N ARG A 786 -32.52 8.21 50.82
CA ARG A 786 -31.53 9.29 50.87
C ARG A 786 -31.58 10.12 49.59
N LEU A 787 -30.80 11.21 49.58
CA LEU A 787 -30.52 11.99 48.37
C LEU A 787 -29.48 11.26 47.49
N PRO A 788 -29.51 11.43 46.16
CA PRO A 788 -28.51 10.84 45.27
C PRO A 788 -27.13 11.46 45.47
N THR A 789 -26.06 10.70 45.22
CA THR A 789 -24.74 11.29 44.99
C THR A 789 -24.65 11.92 43.60
N GLU A 790 -23.64 12.75 43.33
CA GLU A 790 -23.40 13.27 41.99
C GLU A 790 -23.22 12.15 40.96
N GLU A 791 -22.49 11.09 41.31
CA GLU A 791 -22.22 9.95 40.45
C GLU A 791 -23.51 9.19 40.11
N GLU A 792 -24.38 8.93 41.10
CA GLU A 792 -25.67 8.26 40.89
C GLU A 792 -26.61 9.12 40.03
N TRP A 793 -26.69 10.42 40.33
CA TRP A 793 -27.51 11.36 39.57
C TRP A 793 -27.08 11.43 38.11
N GLU A 794 -25.78 11.59 37.85
CA GLU A 794 -25.27 11.68 36.48
C GLU A 794 -25.46 10.37 35.72
N LYS A 795 -25.20 9.22 36.36
CA LYS A 795 -25.44 7.93 35.72
C LYS A 795 -26.90 7.78 35.34
N ALA A 796 -27.83 8.06 36.25
CA ALA A 796 -29.25 7.94 36.00
C ALA A 796 -29.74 8.91 34.90
N ALA A 797 -29.13 10.09 34.77
CA ALA A 797 -29.48 11.10 33.78
C ALA A 797 -29.09 10.74 32.35
N ARG A 798 -27.90 10.17 32.13
CA ARG A 798 -27.35 9.96 30.78
C ARG A 798 -26.89 8.55 30.43
N GLY A 799 -26.73 7.66 31.40
CA GLY A 799 -26.19 6.32 31.15
C GLY A 799 -24.72 6.31 30.69
N PRO A 800 -24.27 5.25 29.99
CA PRO A 800 -22.87 5.08 29.61
C PRO A 800 -22.47 5.81 28.33
N ASP A 801 -23.42 6.24 27.50
CA ASP A 801 -23.17 6.73 26.13
C ASP A 801 -22.74 8.20 26.03
N ARG A 802 -22.47 8.81 27.18
CA ARG A 802 -21.96 10.17 27.32
C ARG A 802 -22.86 11.27 26.75
N ARG A 803 -24.15 11.01 26.51
CA ARG A 803 -25.07 12.04 25.99
C ARG A 803 -25.07 13.31 26.85
N LYS A 804 -25.22 14.46 26.18
CA LYS A 804 -25.20 15.80 26.82
C LYS A 804 -26.48 16.11 27.60
N TYR A 805 -27.61 15.61 27.11
CA TYR A 805 -28.95 15.77 27.65
C TYR A 805 -29.57 14.38 27.85
N PRO A 806 -30.58 14.21 28.72
CA PRO A 806 -31.24 12.91 28.93
C PRO A 806 -31.75 12.27 27.63
N TRP A 807 -32.23 13.09 26.69
CA TRP A 807 -32.69 12.65 25.36
C TRP A 807 -31.59 12.49 24.31
N GLY A 808 -30.36 12.95 24.52
CA GLY A 808 -29.32 12.85 23.49
C GLY A 808 -28.32 14.01 23.47
N ASN A 809 -27.82 14.34 22.27
CA ASN A 809 -26.72 15.30 22.10
C ASN A 809 -27.14 16.64 21.49
N ARG A 810 -28.34 16.70 20.91
CA ARG A 810 -28.89 17.89 20.26
C ARG A 810 -29.86 18.57 21.21
N PHE A 811 -29.77 19.89 21.29
CA PHE A 811 -30.61 20.68 22.19
C PHE A 811 -31.84 21.22 21.46
N ASP A 812 -32.99 21.16 22.13
CA ASP A 812 -34.18 21.93 21.80
C ASP A 812 -34.90 22.32 23.09
N ALA A 813 -35.28 23.60 23.22
CA ALA A 813 -35.91 24.12 24.42
C ALA A 813 -37.32 23.53 24.69
N THR A 814 -37.94 22.89 23.71
CA THR A 814 -39.25 22.24 23.86
C THR A 814 -39.16 20.89 24.57
N PHE A 815 -37.97 20.32 24.73
CA PHE A 815 -37.78 18.98 25.29
C PHE A 815 -37.70 18.93 26.81
N CYS A 816 -37.38 20.04 27.48
CA CYS A 816 -37.35 20.14 28.94
C CYS A 816 -37.97 21.44 29.43
N LYS A 817 -38.31 21.50 30.72
CA LYS A 817 -38.85 22.73 31.31
C LYS A 817 -37.76 23.75 31.60
N MET A 818 -37.69 24.80 30.78
CA MET A 818 -36.75 25.92 30.91
C MET A 818 -37.41 27.27 30.53
N ALA A 819 -36.68 28.38 30.61
CA ALA A 819 -37.27 29.72 30.43
C ALA A 819 -37.91 29.92 29.04
N SER A 820 -37.29 29.36 28.01
CA SER A 820 -37.75 29.44 26.62
C SER A 820 -38.62 28.26 26.16
N SER A 821 -38.96 27.32 27.05
CA SER A 821 -39.78 26.14 26.71
C SER A 821 -41.27 26.45 26.47
N ARG A 822 -41.73 27.60 26.96
CA ARG A 822 -43.10 28.11 26.81
C ARG A 822 -43.06 29.61 26.55
N PRO A 823 -44.05 30.18 25.82
CA PRO A 823 -44.18 31.63 25.71
C PRO A 823 -44.61 32.23 27.06
N GLY A 824 -44.17 33.45 27.32
CA GLY A 824 -44.53 34.21 28.53
C GLY A 824 -43.51 34.08 29.65
N ARG A 825 -43.96 34.30 30.89
CA ARG A 825 -43.07 34.24 32.06
C ARG A 825 -42.75 32.78 32.41
N PRO A 826 -41.48 32.45 32.72
CA PRO A 826 -41.13 31.14 33.26
C PRO A 826 -41.92 30.82 34.53
N SER A 827 -42.48 29.62 34.60
CA SER A 827 -43.32 29.12 35.69
C SER A 827 -43.15 27.61 35.82
N LEU A 828 -43.44 27.02 36.97
CA LEU A 828 -43.39 25.57 37.16
C LEU A 828 -44.52 24.84 36.43
N GLU A 829 -44.26 23.60 36.04
CA GLU A 829 -45.25 22.66 35.52
C GLU A 829 -45.23 21.39 36.38
N PRO A 830 -46.31 20.59 36.42
CA PRO A 830 -46.30 19.31 37.10
C PRO A 830 -45.15 18.41 36.63
N VAL A 831 -44.59 17.59 37.54
CA VAL A 831 -43.56 16.61 37.19
C VAL A 831 -44.03 15.71 36.03
N GLY A 832 -43.14 15.39 35.10
CA GLY A 832 -43.43 14.58 33.91
C GLY A 832 -44.17 15.29 32.78
N SER A 833 -44.33 16.62 32.81
CA SER A 833 -44.96 17.39 31.73
C SER A 833 -44.16 17.36 30.42
N PHE A 834 -42.86 17.06 30.48
CA PHE A 834 -41.96 17.02 29.34
C PHE A 834 -41.50 15.59 29.07
N ILE A 835 -42.21 14.90 28.18
CA ILE A 835 -41.94 13.48 27.90
C ILE A 835 -40.55 13.22 27.30
N ALA A 836 -39.97 14.22 26.63
CA ALA A 836 -38.63 14.13 26.04
C ALA A 836 -37.53 14.30 27.09
N ASP A 837 -37.78 14.94 28.23
CA ASP A 837 -36.85 15.00 29.37
C ASP A 837 -36.90 13.66 30.13
N CYS A 838 -36.52 12.59 29.45
CA CYS A 838 -36.52 11.22 29.92
C CYS A 838 -35.15 10.60 29.67
N SER A 839 -34.55 10.05 30.71
CA SER A 839 -33.25 9.40 30.63
C SER A 839 -33.34 8.01 29.99
N PRO A 840 -32.20 7.40 29.59
CA PRO A 840 -32.13 6.00 29.15
C PRO A 840 -32.75 4.97 30.10
N TYR A 841 -32.84 5.29 31.39
CA TYR A 841 -33.40 4.43 32.43
C TYR A 841 -34.88 4.72 32.69
N GLY A 842 -35.47 5.72 32.03
CA GLY A 842 -36.86 6.15 32.22
C GLY A 842 -37.05 7.24 33.27
N VAL A 843 -35.97 7.87 33.75
CA VAL A 843 -36.01 8.89 34.80
C VAL A 843 -36.35 10.25 34.18
N PHE A 844 -37.34 10.96 34.71
CA PHE A 844 -37.85 12.20 34.14
C PHE A 844 -37.29 13.46 34.81
N ASP A 845 -37.43 14.58 34.08
CA ASP A 845 -37.16 15.94 34.56
C ASP A 845 -35.73 16.12 35.06
N MET A 846 -34.74 15.57 34.32
CA MET A 846 -33.33 15.61 34.72
C MET A 846 -32.59 16.82 34.13
N ALA A 847 -33.07 17.40 33.03
CA ALA A 847 -32.43 18.54 32.39
C ALA A 847 -33.03 19.89 32.80
N GLY A 848 -34.32 19.93 33.12
CA GLY A 848 -35.04 21.15 33.46
C GLY A 848 -35.88 21.03 34.73
N LEU A 849 -36.92 21.86 34.81
CA LEU A 849 -37.88 21.93 35.91
C LEU A 849 -37.29 22.53 37.20
N LEU A 850 -36.46 21.78 37.95
CA LEU A 850 -35.72 22.27 39.11
C LEU A 850 -34.31 21.69 39.11
N SER A 851 -33.35 22.47 39.58
CA SER A 851 -32.02 21.96 39.91
C SER A 851 -32.11 21.17 41.21
N GLU A 852 -31.38 20.06 41.31
CA GLU A 852 -31.61 19.09 42.37
C GLU A 852 -30.44 18.93 43.33
N PHE A 853 -30.75 18.88 44.62
CA PHE A 853 -29.78 18.58 45.67
C PHE A 853 -29.21 17.16 45.52
N THR A 854 -27.90 17.06 45.62
CA THR A 854 -27.18 15.79 45.81
C THR A 854 -26.46 15.78 47.15
N ASP A 855 -26.23 14.59 47.72
CA ASP A 855 -25.44 14.41 48.95
C ASP A 855 -23.93 14.40 48.68
N SER A 856 -23.46 15.32 47.85
CA SER A 856 -22.05 15.49 47.52
C SER A 856 -21.61 16.90 47.83
N SER A 857 -20.41 17.05 48.40
CA SER A 857 -19.84 18.36 48.70
C SER A 857 -19.25 19.01 47.45
N PHE A 858 -19.48 20.32 47.30
CA PHE A 858 -18.86 21.09 46.23
C PHE A 858 -17.45 21.53 46.65
N ALA A 859 -16.44 21.26 45.81
CA ALA A 859 -15.03 21.60 46.07
C ALA A 859 -14.48 21.13 47.44
N ALA A 860 -14.99 19.99 47.93
CA ALA A 860 -14.66 19.42 49.24
C ALA A 860 -15.02 20.30 50.47
N ASP A 861 -15.83 21.35 50.29
CA ASP A 861 -16.38 22.13 51.39
C ASP A 861 -17.67 21.46 51.92
N PRO A 862 -17.72 21.02 53.19
CA PRO A 862 -18.89 20.36 53.75
C PRO A 862 -20.12 21.28 53.88
N ALA A 863 -19.95 22.61 53.86
CA ALA A 863 -21.04 23.57 53.93
C ALA A 863 -21.72 23.79 52.57
N LEU A 864 -21.03 23.46 51.47
CA LEU A 864 -21.55 23.61 50.11
C LEU A 864 -21.99 22.26 49.54
N ARG A 865 -23.24 22.21 49.10
CA ARG A 865 -23.82 21.09 48.38
C ARG A 865 -23.79 21.35 46.89
N VAL A 866 -23.93 20.28 46.13
CA VAL A 866 -24.03 20.35 44.67
C VAL A 866 -25.49 20.32 44.27
N LEU A 867 -25.89 21.28 43.44
CA LEU A 867 -27.09 21.19 42.61
C LEU A 867 -26.76 20.65 41.22
N ARG A 868 -27.59 19.73 40.73
CA ARG A 868 -27.49 19.12 39.39
C ARG A 868 -28.71 19.42 38.53
N GLY A 869 -28.52 19.48 37.21
CA GLY A 869 -29.58 19.78 36.26
C GLY A 869 -29.96 21.27 36.19
N GLY A 870 -30.63 21.64 35.11
CA GLY A 870 -31.18 22.98 34.91
C GLY A 870 -32.48 23.18 35.67
N ASN A 871 -33.09 24.35 35.51
CA ASN A 871 -34.35 24.70 36.15
C ASN A 871 -35.24 25.51 35.20
N TYR A 872 -36.49 25.75 35.59
CA TYR A 872 -37.46 26.46 34.75
C TYR A 872 -37.06 27.90 34.39
N GLU A 873 -36.12 28.53 35.10
CA GLU A 873 -35.59 29.88 34.79
C GLU A 873 -34.33 29.87 33.92
N THR A 874 -33.79 28.68 33.61
CA THR A 874 -32.58 28.53 32.81
C THR A 874 -32.80 29.07 31.40
N SER A 875 -31.95 29.99 30.96
CA SER A 875 -32.09 30.68 29.67
C SER A 875 -31.08 30.25 28.60
N SER A 876 -30.17 29.32 28.92
CA SER A 876 -29.12 28.83 28.03
C SER A 876 -29.12 27.31 28.02
N GLU A 877 -28.87 26.72 26.85
CA GLU A 877 -28.74 25.27 26.68
C GLU A 877 -27.70 24.66 27.63
N ASN A 878 -26.65 25.43 27.97
CA ASN A 878 -25.56 24.95 28.82
C ASN A 878 -26.02 24.62 30.24
N GLY A 879 -27.06 25.31 30.74
CA GLY A 879 -27.63 25.02 32.06
C GLY A 879 -28.48 23.76 32.09
N CYS A 880 -28.94 23.27 30.93
CA CYS A 880 -29.76 22.06 30.82
C CYS A 880 -28.93 20.79 30.59
N ARG A 881 -27.60 20.91 30.46
CA ARG A 881 -26.70 19.78 30.24
C ARG A 881 -26.63 18.93 31.50
N VAL A 882 -26.58 17.61 31.33
CA VAL A 882 -26.47 16.65 32.45
C VAL A 882 -25.24 16.93 33.31
N THR A 883 -24.13 17.38 32.73
CA THR A 883 -22.89 17.67 33.45
C THR A 883 -22.90 19.01 34.20
N TYR A 884 -23.93 19.83 34.03
CA TYR A 884 -24.07 21.11 34.72
C TYR A 884 -24.13 20.92 36.23
N ARG A 885 -23.37 21.75 36.95
CA ARG A 885 -23.35 21.74 38.41
C ARG A 885 -23.07 23.12 38.96
N VAL A 886 -23.74 23.45 40.06
CA VAL A 886 -23.54 24.70 40.79
C VAL A 886 -23.47 24.45 42.30
N PRO A 887 -22.67 25.23 43.04
CA PRO A 887 -22.66 25.18 44.50
C PRO A 887 -23.92 25.83 45.08
N VAL A 888 -24.38 25.32 46.22
CA VAL A 888 -25.44 25.91 47.04
C VAL A 888 -25.12 25.69 48.52
N TRP A 889 -25.45 26.64 49.40
CA TRP A 889 -25.31 26.42 50.84
C TRP A 889 -26.37 25.44 51.35
N ALA A 890 -26.01 24.61 52.32
CA ALA A 890 -26.92 23.58 52.82
C ALA A 890 -28.24 24.14 53.41
N ASP A 891 -28.21 25.34 53.98
CA ASP A 891 -29.34 26.04 54.60
C ASP A 891 -30.08 26.99 53.63
N GLU A 892 -29.60 27.13 52.39
CA GLU A 892 -30.18 28.03 51.40
C GLU A 892 -31.43 27.43 50.74
N THR A 893 -32.46 28.27 50.61
CA THR A 893 -33.74 27.93 49.96
C THR A 893 -33.91 28.74 48.68
N SER A 894 -34.36 28.11 47.60
CA SER A 894 -34.64 28.78 46.32
C SER A 894 -35.96 28.31 45.69
N LEU A 895 -36.52 29.12 44.78
CA LEU A 895 -37.62 28.71 43.89
C LEU A 895 -37.17 27.69 42.83
N THR A 896 -35.87 27.63 42.55
CA THR A 896 -35.30 26.85 41.44
C THR A 896 -34.59 25.57 41.89
N SER A 897 -34.60 25.27 43.20
CA SER A 897 -34.00 24.08 43.79
C SER A 897 -35.03 23.11 44.36
N GLY A 898 -34.86 21.83 44.10
CA GLY A 898 -35.66 20.74 44.65
C GLY A 898 -34.81 19.50 44.92
N PHE A 899 -35.44 18.34 45.08
CA PHE A 899 -34.71 17.09 45.29
C PHE A 899 -35.50 15.86 44.84
N ARG A 900 -34.77 14.76 44.65
CA ARG A 900 -35.31 13.44 44.39
C ARG A 900 -34.72 12.40 45.32
N LEU A 901 -35.37 11.24 45.38
CA LEU A 901 -35.03 10.18 46.30
C LEU A 901 -34.28 9.05 45.60
N VAL A 902 -33.31 8.48 46.31
CA VAL A 902 -32.73 7.18 45.98
C VAL A 902 -32.80 6.24 47.17
N ARG A 903 -32.77 4.94 46.89
CA ARG A 903 -32.73 3.87 47.88
C ARG A 903 -31.84 2.74 47.39
N ASP A 904 -31.26 2.01 48.32
CA ASP A 904 -30.49 0.83 47.98
C ASP A 904 -31.45 -0.33 47.63
N PRO A 905 -31.08 -1.22 46.69
CA PRO A 905 -31.91 -2.37 46.35
C PRO A 905 -32.00 -3.34 47.53
N PRO A 906 -33.11 -4.09 47.64
CA PRO A 906 -33.22 -5.17 48.62
C PRO A 906 -32.00 -6.11 48.53
N ALA A 907 -31.45 -6.44 49.70
CA ALA A 907 -30.29 -7.33 49.81
C ALA A 907 -30.58 -8.65 49.09
N ALA A 908 -29.62 -9.12 48.28
CA ALA A 908 -29.78 -10.37 47.56
C ALA A 908 -29.98 -11.54 48.53
N ALA A 909 -30.97 -12.39 48.26
CA ALA A 909 -30.93 -13.76 48.76
C ALA A 909 -29.64 -14.38 48.23
N GLN A 910 -28.75 -14.79 49.14
CA GLN A 910 -27.39 -15.23 48.88
C GLN A 910 -27.20 -16.01 47.57
N SER A 911 -26.58 -15.39 46.56
CA SER A 911 -25.72 -16.04 45.55
C SER A 911 -25.33 -15.03 44.45
N MET A 912 -24.17 -14.38 44.61
CA MET A 912 -23.14 -14.35 43.56
C MET A 912 -21.92 -13.62 44.11
N THR A 913 -20.91 -14.41 44.42
CA THR A 913 -19.59 -13.97 44.85
C THR A 913 -18.96 -13.13 43.74
N GLN A 914 -18.58 -11.90 44.08
CA GLN A 914 -17.64 -11.08 43.32
C GLN A 914 -16.41 -11.93 42.96
N ARG A 915 -16.14 -12.12 41.66
CA ARG A 915 -14.84 -12.59 41.18
C ARG A 915 -14.31 -11.65 40.10
N LYS A 916 -13.31 -10.88 40.55
CA LYS A 916 -12.18 -10.24 39.83
C LYS A 916 -12.22 -10.22 38.30
N LEU A 917 -12.23 -8.99 37.80
CA LEU A 917 -11.74 -8.54 36.50
C LEU A 917 -10.42 -9.25 36.10
N VAL A 918 -10.46 -9.96 34.97
CA VAL A 918 -9.26 -10.34 34.21
C VAL A 918 -9.13 -9.35 33.05
N ARG A 919 -8.03 -8.57 33.04
CA ARG A 919 -7.57 -7.80 31.87
C ARG A 919 -7.31 -8.75 30.71
N PRO A 920 -7.51 -8.27 29.47
CA PRO A 920 -6.40 -8.32 28.52
C PRO A 920 -6.14 -6.91 27.97
N GLN A 921 -5.05 -6.31 28.44
CA GLN A 921 -4.34 -5.29 27.68
C GLN A 921 -3.64 -6.01 26.53
N PHE A 922 -4.07 -5.77 25.30
CA PHE A 922 -3.16 -5.92 24.16
C PHE A 922 -2.37 -4.61 24.03
N VAL A 923 -1.07 -4.74 24.31
CA VAL A 923 0.01 -3.79 23.98
C VAL A 923 0.12 -3.63 22.47
#